data_AF-A0A355EXR6-F1
#
_entry.id   AF-A0A355EXR6-F1
#
_cell.length_a   1.000
_cell.length_b   1.000
_cell.length_c   1.000
_cell.angle_alpha   90.00
_cell.angle_beta   90.00
_cell.angle_gamma   90.00
#
_symmetry.space_group_name_H-M   'P 1'
#
loop_
_entity.id
_entity.type
_entity.pdbx_description
1 polymer ?
#
loop_
_entity_poly.entity_id
_entity_poly.type
_entity_poly.pdbx_seq_one_letter_code
_entity_poly.pdbx_strand_id
1 'polypeptide(L)'
;MKKSGVFKLFGGAVLTATSLLLLLPPVSVAGEPGEKETAARDKEMKEAYLKAVPHPGGMAQESDLIKMHSLRNWYLMTYPTGKMPSSPWDKALLHNRIHVQDAPVWEGPGLRRPGQDGKAVIAPGTNSWVLYGPKPLDSVGTTNNAYQYGIVSGRVNTGGLAVDPVNPAVAYAGFAAGGFWKTTNLGSATVTWTPLWDDKDFVVQSAGAIEIDPTNNNTLYVGTGDWAANDQFSAGIMKTTDAGSTWTHLASDVFTPYSPTVPAGGNRWGSQNIRAIEVDPKNANRILVGTRFDLYISHDAGASWQICGFGNNYTNPSVSNPTQNAVNRISSIYLDSRGASTVVYVAVGFQSYTGNGNNGVYRFTMPTSGCPVWPSGFTTLFGGFPTGTGNGTNGNTAGGSTTGRIELAGGIGGDGQLTLYAQVGTANTTSAGTVNGTYVLRPDGGATTWTKLTGSTSLPTCAGSTGGSSGQDWYDLFIAVNPSNDKDLYIGHVDAYRATVNSTYASMTQSNLTNVYTTSCASYGKVHPDQHAFTFVPGTSGTTFLLGNDGGVYYNNASGATASWKQLNDTINTNQFYSGQIGRNFAVGPQWWAGGMQDNGNASWDSSKTNLQATGRSVGGDGFFMAFDPLVGTETAGWWFSEYTYGSMYCSKNSGADGPFSSGCGPNAYAGTPDWSMPFLMDTLHCTNSVCRNMILGEDYVWNAGAFGTQKPTWRRISGSLIRSGSTTDSIIALNLAPSEPKAAAAGTAEGKLWWSANTYTGTNCTQAAANTSTFACTPNTSATWRDVDSTNAVLPNRAILGVAFDPTDHTRFYSAVGGFDDNTPTTPGHIFEHKWNGSTWTNVNKTGNLPDVPAAGIAVNPLNRKQVFLGTYFGFYYTDDIDAASPVWVRYQWGLPNTVIQYLTVDRGATGTPLQGTTLMAFTYGRGVYAIKLPTGGASFPAH
;
A
#
# COMPACT_ATOMS: atom_id res chain seq x y z
N MET A 1 6.27 -16.55 -80.89
CA MET A 1 6.85 -15.20 -80.62
C MET A 1 6.67 -14.92 -79.15
N LYS A 2 7.65 -14.60 -78.30
CA LYS A 2 9.11 -14.55 -78.32
C LYS A 2 9.52 -14.84 -76.86
N LYS A 3 10.57 -15.67 -76.69
CA LYS A 3 11.51 -15.85 -75.55
C LYS A 3 11.25 -14.98 -74.30
N SER A 4 11.28 -15.45 -73.05
CA SER A 4 11.99 -16.56 -72.38
C SER A 4 11.70 -16.45 -70.87
N GLY A 5 11.42 -17.47 -70.06
CA GLY A 5 11.06 -18.87 -70.27
C GLY A 5 10.28 -19.30 -69.02
N VAL A 6 9.00 -19.63 -69.21
CA VAL A 6 8.06 -20.15 -68.22
C VAL A 6 8.05 -21.67 -68.36
N PHE A 7 8.01 -22.41 -67.25
CA PHE A 7 7.37 -23.73 -67.22
C PHE A 7 6.52 -23.89 -65.96
N LYS A 8 5.21 -23.74 -66.15
CA LYS A 8 4.16 -24.43 -65.39
C LYS A 8 4.28 -25.93 -65.66
N LEU A 9 3.87 -26.79 -64.72
CA LEU A 9 2.88 -27.84 -65.03
C LEU A 9 2.34 -28.50 -63.75
N PHE A 10 0.99 -28.55 -63.69
CA PHE A 10 0.05 -29.58 -63.16
C PHE A 10 0.61 -30.64 -62.20
N GLY A 11 -0.02 -30.97 -61.07
CA GLY A 11 -1.43 -31.33 -60.90
C GLY A 11 -1.54 -32.84 -60.64
N GLY A 12 -2.13 -33.24 -59.50
CA GLY A 12 -2.68 -34.60 -59.28
C GLY A 12 -1.82 -35.58 -58.46
N ALA A 13 -2.13 -35.68 -57.16
CA ALA A 13 -2.78 -36.83 -56.49
C ALA A 13 -2.55 -38.24 -57.10
N VAL A 14 -2.41 -39.37 -56.39
CA VAL A 14 -2.73 -39.83 -55.03
C VAL A 14 -1.84 -41.07 -54.76
N LEU A 15 -1.74 -41.46 -53.48
CA LEU A 15 -1.83 -42.85 -52.95
C LEU A 15 -0.54 -43.51 -52.41
N THR A 16 -0.39 -43.34 -51.08
CA THR A 16 -0.14 -44.35 -50.03
C THR A 16 0.60 -45.66 -50.34
N ALA A 17 1.62 -45.99 -49.54
CA ALA A 17 1.64 -47.15 -48.62
C ALA A 17 2.98 -47.31 -47.86
N THR A 18 2.88 -47.20 -46.52
CA THR A 18 3.49 -48.02 -45.46
C THR A 18 4.67 -48.98 -45.75
N SER A 19 5.81 -48.78 -45.07
CA SER A 19 6.36 -49.64 -43.99
C SER A 19 7.89 -49.52 -43.80
N LEU A 20 8.28 -49.02 -42.62
CA LEU A 20 9.33 -49.49 -41.68
C LEU A 20 10.55 -50.29 -42.22
N LEU A 21 11.80 -49.78 -42.07
CA LEU A 21 12.63 -49.92 -40.84
C LEU A 21 14.16 -49.69 -41.12
N LEU A 22 14.76 -48.82 -40.29
CA LEU A 22 16.19 -48.64 -39.90
C LEU A 22 17.25 -48.10 -40.91
N LEU A 23 17.82 -46.93 -40.57
CA LEU A 23 19.27 -46.72 -40.31
C LEU A 23 19.58 -45.26 -39.87
N LEU A 24 20.21 -45.15 -38.69
CA LEU A 24 21.03 -44.05 -38.14
C LEU A 24 20.33 -42.72 -37.77
N PRO A 25 20.68 -42.08 -36.62
CA PRO A 25 20.08 -40.81 -36.20
C PRO A 25 20.88 -39.61 -36.75
N PRO A 26 20.23 -38.67 -37.46
CA PRO A 26 20.76 -37.32 -37.63
C PRO A 26 19.85 -36.29 -36.95
N VAL A 27 20.45 -35.51 -36.06
CA VAL A 27 20.23 -34.08 -35.76
C VAL A 27 18.78 -33.57 -35.91
N SER A 28 18.08 -33.40 -34.78
CA SER A 28 16.91 -32.51 -34.69
C SER A 28 17.31 -31.13 -34.20
N VAL A 29 16.91 -30.14 -34.98
CA VAL A 29 16.86 -28.70 -34.68
C VAL A 29 16.22 -28.47 -33.30
N ALA A 30 16.80 -27.54 -32.54
CA ALA A 30 16.33 -27.10 -31.24
C ALA A 30 14.84 -26.70 -31.29
N GLY A 31 14.01 -27.48 -30.61
CA GLY A 31 12.64 -27.11 -30.28
C GLY A 31 12.64 -26.10 -29.14
N GLU A 32 11.79 -25.08 -29.27
CA GLU A 32 11.45 -24.14 -28.20
C GLU A 32 11.03 -24.91 -26.92
N PRO A 33 11.43 -24.44 -25.72
CA PRO A 33 10.88 -24.97 -24.48
C PRO A 33 9.38 -24.61 -24.42
N GLY A 34 8.54 -25.64 -24.38
CA GLY A 34 7.09 -25.51 -24.47
C GLY A 34 6.43 -24.93 -23.21
N GLU A 35 5.31 -24.24 -23.43
CA GLU A 35 4.36 -23.61 -22.49
C GLU A 35 3.99 -24.39 -21.21
N LYS A 36 4.33 -25.68 -21.11
CA LYS A 36 3.99 -26.54 -19.97
C LYS A 36 4.93 -26.38 -18.78
N GLU A 37 6.18 -25.97 -18.99
CA GLU A 37 7.19 -25.87 -17.92
C GLU A 37 7.08 -24.55 -17.14
N THR A 38 6.60 -23.48 -17.78
CA THR A 38 6.20 -22.21 -17.15
C THR A 38 4.91 -22.37 -16.33
N ALA A 39 3.94 -23.13 -16.82
CA ALA A 39 2.68 -23.36 -16.11
C ALA A 39 2.84 -24.12 -14.79
N ALA A 40 3.79 -25.06 -14.69
CA ALA A 40 4.03 -25.84 -13.48
C ALA A 40 4.66 -25.02 -12.35
N ARG A 41 5.49 -24.03 -12.69
CA ARG A 41 6.17 -23.17 -11.70
C ARG A 41 5.35 -21.92 -11.34
N ASP A 42 4.57 -21.39 -12.27
CA ASP A 42 3.49 -20.46 -11.94
C ASP A 42 2.44 -21.13 -11.05
N LYS A 43 2.22 -22.45 -11.21
CA LYS A 43 1.38 -23.27 -10.35
C LYS A 43 1.98 -23.49 -8.96
N GLU A 44 3.28 -23.76 -8.82
CA GLU A 44 3.95 -23.94 -7.52
C GLU A 44 4.05 -22.62 -6.73
N MET A 45 4.32 -21.51 -7.44
CA MET A 45 4.24 -20.16 -6.86
C MET A 45 2.78 -19.88 -6.48
N LYS A 46 1.80 -20.07 -7.39
CA LYS A 46 0.34 -20.05 -7.10
C LYS A 46 -0.01 -20.86 -5.87
N GLU A 47 0.48 -22.08 -5.70
CA GLU A 47 0.17 -22.98 -4.59
C GLU A 47 0.69 -22.48 -3.23
N ALA A 48 1.71 -21.62 -3.20
CA ALA A 48 2.11 -20.87 -2.00
C ALA A 48 1.18 -19.67 -1.71
N TYR A 49 0.52 -19.09 -2.72
CA TYR A 49 -0.58 -18.12 -2.55
C TYR A 49 -1.87 -18.77 -1.99
N LEU A 50 -1.95 -20.11 -1.89
CA LEU A 50 -3.23 -20.87 -1.84
C LEU A 50 -3.53 -21.66 -0.55
N LYS A 51 -2.81 -21.48 0.56
CA LYS A 51 -3.05 -22.28 1.78
C LYS A 51 -3.75 -21.50 2.91
N ALA A 52 -5.04 -21.83 3.06
CA ALA A 52 -5.83 -22.01 4.28
C ALA A 52 -5.85 -20.90 5.36
N VAL A 53 -7.04 -20.29 5.45
CA VAL A 53 -7.67 -19.57 6.57
C VAL A 53 -7.07 -19.87 7.94
N PRO A 54 -6.79 -18.80 8.69
CA PRO A 54 -6.82 -18.86 10.13
C PRO A 54 -7.93 -18.01 10.77
N HIS A 55 -8.37 -18.49 11.94
CA HIS A 55 -9.14 -17.75 12.95
C HIS A 55 -8.33 -16.55 13.49
N PRO A 56 -8.89 -15.62 14.29
CA PRO A 56 -8.08 -14.58 14.94
C PRO A 56 -6.95 -15.27 15.74
N GLY A 57 -5.70 -15.15 15.27
CA GLY A 57 -4.71 -16.19 15.60
C GLY A 57 -3.23 -15.85 15.35
N GLY A 58 -2.71 -14.75 15.88
CA GLY A 58 -1.27 -14.62 16.16
C GLY A 58 -0.35 -14.18 15.01
N MET A 59 0.87 -13.77 15.39
CA MET A 59 1.84 -13.00 14.60
C MET A 59 2.28 -13.62 13.26
N ALA A 60 2.14 -14.93 13.07
CA ALA A 60 2.58 -15.59 11.84
C ALA A 60 1.64 -15.36 10.65
N GLN A 61 0.36 -15.16 10.93
CA GLN A 61 -0.68 -14.97 9.93
C GLN A 61 -0.64 -13.54 9.38
N GLU A 62 -0.39 -12.58 10.26
CA GLU A 62 -0.16 -11.17 9.95
C GLU A 62 1.03 -10.94 8.99
N SER A 63 2.12 -11.68 9.18
CA SER A 63 3.24 -11.61 8.22
C SER A 63 2.87 -12.09 6.81
N ASP A 64 2.05 -13.14 6.69
CA ASP A 64 1.67 -13.67 5.38
C ASP A 64 0.66 -12.72 4.72
N LEU A 65 -0.20 -12.11 5.53
CA LEU A 65 -1.17 -11.10 5.13
C LEU A 65 -0.48 -9.91 4.39
N ILE A 66 0.53 -9.27 4.98
CA ILE A 66 1.22 -8.11 4.39
C ILE A 66 1.93 -8.46 3.07
N LYS A 67 2.55 -9.64 2.98
CA LYS A 67 3.22 -10.10 1.74
C LYS A 67 2.21 -10.26 0.61
N MET A 68 1.05 -10.84 0.92
CA MET A 68 -0.01 -11.04 -0.05
C MET A 68 -0.54 -9.70 -0.55
N HIS A 69 -0.77 -8.72 0.33
CA HIS A 69 -1.16 -7.37 -0.05
C HIS A 69 -0.12 -6.69 -0.98
N SER A 70 1.16 -6.73 -0.64
CA SER A 70 2.25 -6.18 -1.48
C SER A 70 2.27 -6.77 -2.89
N LEU A 71 2.18 -8.11 -2.97
CA LEU A 71 2.15 -8.83 -4.23
C LEU A 71 0.87 -8.55 -5.01
N ARG A 72 -0.26 -8.38 -4.30
CA ARG A 72 -1.55 -8.06 -4.88
C ARG A 72 -1.54 -6.70 -5.58
N ASN A 73 -1.02 -5.66 -4.91
CA ASN A 73 -0.89 -4.34 -5.49
C ASN A 73 0.02 -4.34 -6.73
N TRP A 74 1.14 -5.06 -6.67
CA TRP A 74 2.00 -5.26 -7.84
C TRP A 74 1.24 -5.91 -8.99
N TYR A 75 0.50 -6.99 -8.73
CA TYR A 75 -0.29 -7.68 -9.76
C TYR A 75 -1.31 -6.74 -10.41
N LEU A 76 -2.09 -5.99 -9.63
CA LEU A 76 -3.10 -5.05 -10.14
C LEU A 76 -2.50 -3.97 -11.06
N MET A 77 -1.28 -3.52 -10.76
CA MET A 77 -0.57 -2.48 -11.52
C MET A 77 0.10 -3.00 -12.79
N THR A 78 0.46 -4.29 -12.82
CA THR A 78 1.38 -4.83 -13.84
C THR A 78 0.79 -5.93 -14.70
N TYR A 79 -0.39 -6.43 -14.35
CA TYR A 79 -1.13 -7.39 -15.15
C TYR A 79 -1.40 -6.81 -16.56
N PRO A 80 -1.32 -7.63 -17.64
CA PRO A 80 -1.04 -9.07 -17.65
C PRO A 80 0.45 -9.42 -17.76
N THR A 81 1.34 -8.44 -17.89
CA THR A 81 2.75 -8.72 -18.25
C THR A 81 3.66 -8.94 -17.05
N GLY A 82 3.22 -8.53 -15.85
CA GLY A 82 4.07 -8.44 -14.67
C GLY A 82 5.07 -7.29 -14.74
N LYS A 83 4.88 -6.31 -15.64
CA LYS A 83 5.79 -5.18 -15.84
C LYS A 83 5.19 -3.81 -15.48
N MET A 84 6.01 -2.93 -14.90
CA MET A 84 5.73 -1.48 -14.84
C MET A 84 6.49 -0.77 -15.97
N PRO A 85 6.04 0.41 -16.42
CA PRO A 85 6.82 1.28 -17.30
C PRO A 85 8.04 1.89 -16.61
N SER A 86 8.97 2.43 -17.41
CA SER A 86 10.04 3.30 -16.90
C SER A 86 9.51 4.71 -16.58
N SER A 87 9.90 5.24 -15.43
CA SER A 87 9.57 6.60 -14.95
C SER A 87 8.09 6.99 -15.17
N PRO A 88 7.12 6.16 -14.75
CA PRO A 88 5.71 6.39 -15.04
C PRO A 88 5.21 7.72 -14.46
N TRP A 89 5.70 8.09 -13.27
CA TRP A 89 5.30 9.31 -12.58
C TRP A 89 5.80 10.58 -13.25
N ASP A 90 7.05 10.62 -13.71
CA ASP A 90 7.58 11.78 -14.45
C ASP A 90 6.90 11.94 -15.81
N LYS A 91 6.61 10.82 -16.49
CA LYS A 91 5.84 10.82 -17.73
C LYS A 91 4.44 11.35 -17.50
N ALA A 92 3.76 10.91 -16.45
CA ALA A 92 2.44 11.42 -16.07
C ALA A 92 2.47 12.91 -15.72
N LEU A 93 3.48 13.35 -14.98
CA LEU A 93 3.68 14.76 -14.63
C LEU A 93 3.91 15.63 -15.87
N LEU A 94 4.79 15.19 -16.76
CA LEU A 94 5.07 15.88 -18.03
C LEU A 94 3.82 15.90 -18.91
N HIS A 95 3.11 14.78 -19.01
CA HIS A 95 1.87 14.67 -19.76
C HIS A 95 0.82 15.63 -19.23
N ASN A 96 0.63 15.69 -17.91
CA ASN A 96 -0.30 16.64 -17.30
C ASN A 96 0.06 18.08 -17.66
N ARG A 97 1.33 18.47 -17.48
CA ARG A 97 1.77 19.84 -17.81
C ARG A 97 1.51 20.26 -19.26
N ILE A 98 1.49 19.31 -20.20
CA ILE A 98 1.34 19.59 -21.64
C ILE A 98 -0.10 19.41 -22.11
N HIS A 99 -0.81 18.39 -21.62
CA HIS A 99 -2.04 17.88 -22.21
C HIS A 99 -3.27 17.95 -21.31
N VAL A 100 -3.08 18.04 -19.99
CA VAL A 100 -4.19 18.12 -19.03
C VAL A 100 -4.18 19.52 -18.43
N GLN A 101 -5.22 20.30 -18.70
CA GLN A 101 -5.33 21.60 -18.05
C GLN A 101 -5.53 21.37 -16.55
N ASP A 102 -4.64 21.91 -15.73
CA ASP A 102 -4.96 22.14 -14.32
C ASP A 102 -6.06 23.21 -14.29
N ALA A 103 -7.09 22.99 -13.48
CA ALA A 103 -8.13 24.00 -13.31
C ALA A 103 -7.50 25.32 -12.84
N PRO A 104 -7.96 26.48 -13.36
CA PRO A 104 -7.38 27.78 -13.06
C PRO A 104 -7.34 28.04 -11.55
N VAL A 105 -6.37 28.85 -11.12
CA VAL A 105 -6.22 29.25 -9.72
C VAL A 105 -7.52 29.87 -9.24
N TRP A 106 -8.06 29.35 -8.15
CA TRP A 106 -9.24 29.94 -7.54
C TRP A 106 -8.87 31.26 -6.85
N GLU A 107 -9.30 32.37 -7.44
CA GLU A 107 -9.05 33.74 -6.94
C GLU A 107 -10.11 34.23 -5.92
N GLY A 108 -10.98 33.33 -5.43
CA GLY A 108 -12.04 33.68 -4.48
C GLY A 108 -11.56 33.88 -3.03
N PRO A 109 -12.45 34.30 -2.13
CA PRO A 109 -12.09 34.66 -0.76
C PRO A 109 -11.60 33.45 0.05
N GLY A 110 -10.29 33.37 0.30
CA GLY A 110 -9.60 32.51 1.28
C GLY A 110 -10.26 31.20 1.67
N LEU A 111 -9.70 30.07 1.20
CA LEU A 111 -10.04 28.71 1.64
C LEU A 111 -10.12 28.67 3.18
N ARG A 112 -11.30 28.37 3.73
CA ARG A 112 -11.49 28.31 5.19
C ARG A 112 -10.47 27.33 5.78
N ARG A 113 -9.62 27.83 6.67
CA ARG A 113 -8.78 26.96 7.50
C ARG A 113 -9.69 26.06 8.35
N PRO A 114 -9.45 24.74 8.39
CA PRO A 114 -10.15 23.87 9.33
C PRO A 114 -10.01 24.43 10.75
N GLY A 115 -11.12 24.59 11.48
CA GLY A 115 -11.11 24.83 12.93
C GLY A 115 -11.40 26.23 13.47
N GLN A 116 -11.83 27.23 12.67
CA GLN A 116 -12.08 28.58 13.23
C GLN A 116 -13.49 28.87 13.80
N ASP A 117 -14.52 28.04 13.55
CA ASP A 117 -15.90 28.50 13.77
C ASP A 117 -16.74 27.75 14.82
N GLY A 118 -16.26 26.66 15.44
CA GLY A 118 -17.06 25.91 16.42
C GLY A 118 -18.44 25.42 15.91
N LYS A 119 -18.59 25.23 14.59
CA LYS A 119 -19.86 24.82 13.95
C LYS A 119 -20.06 23.31 13.98
N ALA A 120 -21.30 22.89 14.19
CA ALA A 120 -21.75 21.49 14.14
C ALA A 120 -21.86 20.88 12.72
N VAL A 121 -21.53 21.66 11.67
CA VAL A 121 -21.50 21.23 10.25
C VAL A 121 -20.35 21.97 9.58
N ILE A 122 -19.44 21.24 8.93
CA ILE A 122 -18.37 21.78 8.11
C ILE A 122 -18.85 21.74 6.67
N ALA A 123 -19.13 22.88 6.05
CA ALA A 123 -19.59 22.88 4.67
C ALA A 123 -18.50 22.31 3.74
N PRO A 124 -18.83 21.36 2.83
CA PRO A 124 -17.88 20.96 1.80
C PRO A 124 -17.59 22.17 0.92
N GLY A 125 -16.37 22.26 0.40
CA GLY A 125 -16.00 23.39 -0.43
C GLY A 125 -16.79 23.37 -1.74
N THR A 126 -17.12 24.54 -2.27
CA THR A 126 -17.76 24.66 -3.60
C THR A 126 -16.73 24.63 -4.72
N ASN A 127 -15.54 25.18 -4.42
CA ASN A 127 -14.39 25.33 -5.31
C ASN A 127 -13.09 24.88 -4.65
N SER A 128 -13.15 23.94 -3.70
CA SER A 128 -11.97 23.32 -3.10
C SER A 128 -12.38 22.07 -2.36
N TRP A 129 -11.51 21.08 -2.35
CA TRP A 129 -11.61 19.97 -1.42
C TRP A 129 -11.42 20.47 0.01
N VAL A 130 -12.16 19.87 0.94
CA VAL A 130 -12.09 20.14 2.38
C VAL A 130 -11.80 18.82 3.09
N LEU A 131 -10.81 18.84 3.99
CA LEU A 131 -10.45 17.68 4.82
C LEU A 131 -11.52 17.41 5.89
N TYR A 132 -11.91 16.14 6.05
CA TYR A 132 -12.83 15.63 7.08
C TYR A 132 -12.19 14.63 8.05
N GLY A 133 -10.86 14.62 8.11
CA GLY A 133 -10.09 13.76 9.00
C GLY A 133 -9.83 12.36 8.43
N PRO A 134 -9.40 11.40 9.26
CA PRO A 134 -9.03 11.57 10.67
C PRO A 134 -7.83 12.50 10.83
N LYS A 135 -7.87 13.36 11.85
CA LYS A 135 -6.75 14.21 12.27
C LYS A 135 -6.83 14.43 13.78
N PRO A 136 -6.62 13.41 14.62
CA PRO A 136 -6.16 12.03 14.33
C PRO A 136 -7.29 10.97 14.38
N LEU A 137 -6.95 9.67 14.47
CA LEU A 137 -7.89 8.58 14.80
C LEU A 137 -7.79 8.26 16.30
N ASP A 138 -8.92 8.25 17.00
CA ASP A 138 -9.03 7.62 18.33
C ASP A 138 -9.39 6.15 18.16
N SER A 139 -8.43 5.27 18.41
CA SER A 139 -8.56 3.82 18.22
C SER A 139 -9.44 3.17 19.30
N VAL A 140 -9.68 3.82 20.44
CA VAL A 140 -10.29 3.22 21.64
C VAL A 140 -11.81 3.41 21.65
N GLY A 141 -12.45 3.19 20.51
CA GLY A 141 -13.89 3.43 20.33
C GLY A 141 -14.77 2.93 21.50
N THR A 142 -15.87 3.63 21.73
CA THR A 142 -16.61 3.68 23.00
C THR A 142 -17.21 2.36 23.52
N THR A 143 -17.23 1.25 22.76
CA THR A 143 -18.11 0.12 23.12
C THR A 143 -17.64 -1.31 22.80
N ASN A 144 -16.49 -1.53 22.17
CA ASN A 144 -16.01 -2.90 21.88
C ASN A 144 -14.65 -3.26 22.49
N ASN A 145 -13.89 -2.29 23.02
CA ASN A 145 -12.50 -2.50 23.46
C ASN A 145 -11.64 -3.27 22.43
N ALA A 146 -11.99 -3.20 21.14
CA ALA A 146 -11.42 -4.09 20.14
C ALA A 146 -9.92 -3.86 19.97
N TYR A 147 -9.43 -2.63 20.20
CA TYR A 147 -8.02 -2.26 20.24
C TYR A 147 -7.84 -0.97 21.05
N GLN A 148 -6.88 -0.95 21.98
CA GLN A 148 -6.76 0.11 23.01
C GLN A 148 -5.53 1.01 22.85
N TYR A 149 -5.10 1.33 21.62
CA TYR A 149 -3.84 2.04 21.35
C TYR A 149 -3.91 3.57 21.42
N GLY A 150 -5.04 4.14 21.85
CA GLY A 150 -5.21 5.56 22.03
C GLY A 150 -5.32 6.31 20.71
N ILE A 151 -4.54 7.37 20.57
CA ILE A 151 -4.56 8.24 19.40
C ILE A 151 -3.51 7.80 18.39
N VAL A 152 -3.96 7.47 17.18
CA VAL A 152 -3.16 6.88 16.10
C VAL A 152 -3.32 7.64 14.78
N SER A 153 -2.39 7.40 13.86
CA SER A 153 -2.38 7.87 12.46
C SER A 153 -1.92 6.71 11.56
N GLY A 154 -1.40 6.97 10.35
CA GLY A 154 -0.92 5.91 9.45
C GLY A 154 0.55 5.51 9.66
N ARG A 155 1.01 4.54 8.87
CA ARG A 155 2.33 3.90 9.03
C ARG A 155 3.52 4.83 8.75
N VAL A 156 4.39 4.96 9.74
CA VAL A 156 5.74 5.54 9.57
C VAL A 156 6.64 4.53 8.87
N ASN A 157 7.36 4.98 7.84
CA ASN A 157 8.22 4.09 7.06
C ASN A 157 9.50 3.71 7.83
N THR A 158 10.17 2.63 7.45
CA THR A 158 11.31 2.05 8.19
C THR A 158 12.53 2.97 8.33
N GLY A 159 12.76 3.87 7.38
CA GLY A 159 13.75 4.97 7.47
C GLY A 159 13.10 6.34 7.67
N GLY A 160 11.87 6.36 8.17
CA GLY A 160 10.96 7.51 8.15
C GLY A 160 11.02 8.40 9.38
N LEU A 161 12.07 8.37 10.20
CA LEU A 161 12.25 9.32 11.32
C LEU A 161 13.64 9.93 11.33
N ALA A 162 13.71 11.23 11.57
CA ALA A 162 14.96 11.95 11.85
C ALA A 162 14.73 13.10 12.82
N VAL A 163 15.71 13.38 13.69
CA VAL A 163 15.73 14.56 14.55
C VAL A 163 16.93 15.41 14.17
N ASP A 164 16.73 16.72 14.08
CA ASP A 164 17.80 17.65 13.73
C ASP A 164 18.93 17.58 14.80
N PRO A 165 20.19 17.30 14.39
CA PRO A 165 21.31 17.11 15.30
C PRO A 165 21.72 18.37 16.05
N VAL A 166 21.34 19.55 15.56
CA VAL A 166 21.67 20.87 16.13
C VAL A 166 20.50 21.41 16.96
N ASN A 167 19.27 21.28 16.45
CA ASN A 167 18.08 21.75 17.14
C ASN A 167 17.10 20.60 17.43
N PRO A 168 17.16 19.98 18.62
CA PRO A 168 16.33 18.83 18.95
C PRO A 168 14.82 19.13 19.05
N ALA A 169 14.39 20.38 18.92
CA ALA A 169 12.98 20.72 18.74
C ALA A 169 12.47 20.45 17.31
N VAL A 170 13.37 20.27 16.34
CA VAL A 170 13.03 20.00 14.94
C VAL A 170 13.16 18.51 14.67
N ALA A 171 12.09 17.91 14.14
CA ALA A 171 12.09 16.52 13.71
C ALA A 171 11.24 16.33 12.46
N TYR A 172 11.51 15.23 11.76
CA TYR A 172 10.90 14.86 10.50
C TYR A 172 10.32 13.46 10.57
N ALA A 173 9.18 13.26 9.91
CA ALA A 173 8.50 11.98 9.82
C ALA A 173 8.05 11.70 8.37
N GLY A 174 8.39 10.52 7.87
CA GLY A 174 8.03 10.02 6.55
C GLY A 174 7.11 8.81 6.66
N PHE A 175 6.03 8.81 5.87
CA PHE A 175 5.00 7.78 5.92
C PHE A 175 5.00 6.91 4.66
N ALA A 176 4.44 5.71 4.77
CA ALA A 176 4.38 4.73 3.67
C ALA A 176 3.65 5.25 2.42
N ALA A 177 2.56 5.99 2.61
CA ALA A 177 1.82 6.70 1.56
C ALA A 177 1.28 8.08 2.03
N GLY A 178 1.69 8.53 3.22
CA GLY A 178 1.13 9.69 3.91
C GLY A 178 1.93 10.98 3.84
N GLY A 179 2.98 11.01 3.01
CA GLY A 179 3.81 12.16 2.75
C GLY A 179 4.95 12.35 3.76
N PHE A 180 5.56 13.53 3.69
CA PHE A 180 6.69 13.93 4.53
C PHE A 180 6.33 15.12 5.41
N TRP A 181 6.67 15.04 6.68
CA TRP A 181 6.17 15.92 7.73
C TRP A 181 7.31 16.48 8.58
N LYS A 182 7.11 17.68 9.10
CA LYS A 182 8.04 18.36 10.00
C LYS A 182 7.35 18.90 11.24
N THR A 183 8.01 18.76 12.37
CA THR A 183 7.72 19.52 13.59
C THR A 183 8.90 20.45 13.92
N THR A 184 8.61 21.56 14.57
CA THR A 184 9.61 22.51 15.09
C THR A 184 9.46 22.77 16.59
N ASN A 185 8.59 22.00 17.25
CA ASN A 185 8.29 22.14 18.67
C ASN A 185 8.31 20.80 19.40
N LEU A 186 9.16 19.86 18.95
CA LEU A 186 9.39 18.59 19.63
C LEU A 186 9.78 18.83 21.10
N GLY A 187 9.17 18.07 22.01
CA GLY A 187 9.34 18.23 23.46
C GLY A 187 8.32 19.15 24.13
N SER A 188 7.48 19.86 23.37
CA SER A 188 6.33 20.59 23.90
C SER A 188 5.24 19.65 24.44
N ALA A 189 4.32 20.17 25.25
CA ALA A 189 3.17 19.40 25.73
C ALA A 189 2.24 18.93 24.60
N THR A 190 2.12 19.73 23.54
CA THR A 190 1.42 19.41 22.30
C THR A 190 2.38 19.62 21.14
N VAL A 191 2.63 18.57 20.38
CA VAL A 191 3.52 18.59 19.21
C VAL A 191 2.67 18.75 17.96
N THR A 192 3.07 19.66 17.08
CA THR A 192 2.38 19.91 15.82
C THR A 192 3.27 19.53 14.64
N TRP A 193 2.71 18.80 13.70
CA TRP A 193 3.34 18.37 12.46
C TRP A 193 2.72 19.14 11.28
N THR A 194 3.58 19.58 10.38
CA THR A 194 3.22 20.28 9.15
C THR A 194 3.65 19.43 7.95
N PRO A 195 2.75 19.16 6.99
CA PRO A 195 3.12 18.42 5.78
C PRO A 195 3.98 19.30 4.88
N LEU A 196 5.03 18.73 4.29
CA LEU A 196 5.98 19.46 3.43
C LEU A 196 5.74 19.22 1.93
N TRP A 197 4.89 18.25 1.58
CA TRP A 197 4.67 17.81 0.20
C TRP A 197 3.22 17.92 -0.28
N ASP A 198 2.29 18.42 0.54
CA ASP A 198 0.87 18.51 0.17
C ASP A 198 0.61 19.40 -1.04
N ASP A 199 1.46 20.40 -1.27
CA ASP A 199 1.42 21.34 -2.39
C ASP A 199 2.47 21.05 -3.48
N LYS A 200 3.09 19.85 -3.45
CA LYS A 200 4.18 19.46 -4.38
C LYS A 200 3.73 18.33 -5.30
N ASP A 201 3.34 18.69 -6.52
CA ASP A 201 2.79 17.75 -7.51
C ASP A 201 3.79 16.76 -8.12
N PHE A 202 5.09 16.96 -7.93
CA PHE A 202 6.14 16.13 -8.53
C PHE A 202 6.56 14.92 -7.66
N VAL A 203 6.06 14.81 -6.44
CA VAL A 203 6.52 13.79 -5.48
C VAL A 203 5.42 12.77 -5.18
N VAL A 204 5.79 11.50 -5.14
CA VAL A 204 4.92 10.43 -4.59
C VAL A 204 4.82 10.59 -3.07
N GLN A 205 3.69 10.21 -2.47
CA GLN A 205 3.45 10.42 -1.03
C GLN A 205 4.16 9.39 -0.13
N SER A 206 5.10 8.63 -0.66
CA SER A 206 5.86 7.63 0.08
C SER A 206 7.25 8.15 0.39
N ALA A 207 7.51 8.45 1.67
CA ALA A 207 8.80 8.88 2.18
C ALA A 207 9.46 7.73 2.96
N GLY A 208 10.42 7.05 2.35
CA GLY A 208 10.99 5.79 2.82
C GLY A 208 12.28 5.91 3.64
N ALA A 209 13.08 6.93 3.34
CA ALA A 209 14.35 7.18 4.03
C ALA A 209 14.56 8.68 4.19
N ILE A 210 15.05 9.11 5.36
CA ILE A 210 15.38 10.51 5.64
C ILE A 210 16.82 10.54 6.12
N GLU A 211 17.62 11.38 5.48
CA GLU A 211 19.00 11.65 5.91
C GLU A 211 19.22 13.15 6.00
N ILE A 212 19.72 13.59 7.16
CA ILE A 212 20.12 14.99 7.40
C ILE A 212 21.62 15.05 7.20
N ASP A 213 22.08 15.93 6.31
CA ASP A 213 23.52 16.10 6.08
C ASP A 213 24.22 16.49 7.40
N PRO A 214 25.17 15.67 7.89
CA PRO A 214 25.84 15.90 9.16
C PRO A 214 26.72 17.16 9.16
N THR A 215 27.04 17.70 7.98
CA THR A 215 27.82 18.93 7.80
C THR A 215 26.96 20.19 7.69
N ASN A 216 25.66 20.04 7.39
CA ASN A 216 24.70 21.14 7.28
C ASN A 216 23.25 20.63 7.49
N ASN A 217 22.70 20.88 8.68
CA ASN A 217 21.36 20.43 9.06
C ASN A 217 20.19 21.05 8.26
N ASN A 218 20.45 22.06 7.40
CA ASN A 218 19.46 22.55 6.44
C ASN A 218 19.36 21.68 5.18
N THR A 219 20.35 20.81 4.94
CA THR A 219 20.35 19.91 3.79
C THR A 219 19.80 18.56 4.19
N LEU A 220 18.76 18.10 3.49
CA LEU A 220 18.15 16.79 3.70
C LEU A 220 17.96 16.07 2.38
N TYR A 221 18.09 14.75 2.43
CA TYR A 221 17.74 13.83 1.35
C TYR A 221 16.61 12.93 1.83
N VAL A 222 15.53 12.88 1.05
CA VAL A 222 14.39 12.02 1.34
C VAL A 222 14.22 11.03 0.19
N GLY A 223 14.50 9.77 0.46
CA GLY A 223 14.28 8.67 -0.48
C GLY A 223 12.81 8.32 -0.55
N THR A 224 12.28 8.14 -1.76
CA THR A 224 10.86 7.81 -1.95
C THR A 224 10.61 6.30 -2.06
N GLY A 225 9.34 5.92 -1.88
CA GLY A 225 8.87 4.54 -2.00
C GLY A 225 8.92 3.74 -0.70
N ASP A 226 8.18 2.64 -0.68
CA ASP A 226 8.02 1.80 0.51
C ASP A 226 8.86 0.52 0.42
N TRP A 227 10.03 0.56 1.08
CA TRP A 227 10.96 -0.56 1.05
C TRP A 227 10.45 -1.81 1.78
N ALA A 228 9.46 -1.73 2.67
CA ALA A 228 8.96 -2.90 3.41
C ALA A 228 7.81 -3.60 2.66
N ALA A 229 6.74 -2.87 2.30
CA ALA A 229 5.51 -3.47 1.75
C ALA A 229 5.12 -3.05 0.30
N ASN A 230 5.89 -2.21 -0.40
CA ASN A 230 5.54 -1.71 -1.75
C ASN A 230 4.17 -0.99 -1.83
N ASP A 231 3.70 -0.35 -0.77
CA ASP A 231 2.44 0.40 -0.83
C ASP A 231 2.47 1.48 -1.92
N GLN A 232 3.64 2.09 -2.12
CA GLN A 232 3.96 2.92 -3.28
C GLN A 232 5.40 2.69 -3.74
N PHE A 233 5.65 2.91 -5.04
CA PHE A 233 6.97 2.76 -5.63
C PHE A 233 7.79 4.05 -5.57
N SER A 234 9.10 3.91 -5.48
CA SER A 234 10.03 5.03 -5.56
C SER A 234 9.92 5.75 -6.89
N ALA A 235 10.07 7.07 -6.80
CA ALA A 235 10.19 8.00 -7.91
C ALA A 235 11.55 8.72 -7.88
N GLY A 236 12.51 8.32 -7.04
CA GLY A 236 13.77 9.05 -6.86
C GLY A 236 14.00 9.58 -5.45
N ILE A 237 14.84 10.61 -5.34
CA ILE A 237 15.21 11.29 -4.10
C ILE A 237 14.77 12.74 -4.16
N MET A 238 14.18 13.23 -3.08
CA MET A 238 13.90 14.65 -2.88
C MET A 238 15.00 15.26 -2.02
N LYS A 239 15.68 16.29 -2.55
CA LYS A 239 16.72 17.04 -1.84
C LYS A 239 16.22 18.43 -1.49
N THR A 240 16.51 18.89 -0.29
CA THR A 240 16.34 20.28 0.14
C THR A 240 17.66 20.81 0.69
N THR A 241 17.89 22.12 0.63
CA THR A 241 19.02 22.83 1.26
C THR A 241 18.56 23.94 2.19
N ASP A 242 17.25 24.02 2.47
CA ASP A 242 16.59 25.05 3.28
C ASP A 242 15.58 24.43 4.26
N ALA A 243 15.94 23.23 4.76
CA ALA A 243 15.20 22.48 5.77
C ALA A 243 13.75 22.12 5.38
N GLY A 244 13.51 21.91 4.08
CA GLY A 244 12.25 21.43 3.52
C GLY A 244 11.33 22.51 2.96
N SER A 245 11.82 23.74 2.79
CA SER A 245 11.03 24.85 2.21
C SER A 245 10.94 24.71 0.68
N THR A 246 12.05 24.37 0.03
CA THR A 246 12.14 24.07 -1.40
C THR A 246 12.81 22.71 -1.64
N TRP A 247 12.53 22.13 -2.80
CA TRP A 247 12.92 20.76 -3.13
C TRP A 247 13.45 20.64 -4.56
N THR A 248 14.48 19.82 -4.72
CA THR A 248 15.03 19.36 -6.00
C THR A 248 14.81 17.86 -6.11
N HIS A 249 14.23 17.43 -7.23
CA HIS A 249 14.00 16.01 -7.53
C HIS A 249 15.22 15.44 -8.24
N LEU A 250 15.82 14.39 -7.67
CA LEU A 250 17.03 13.72 -8.15
C LEU A 250 16.73 12.27 -8.51
N ALA A 251 17.44 11.76 -9.52
CA ALA A 251 17.58 10.33 -9.79
C ALA A 251 16.25 9.58 -10.04
N SER A 252 15.30 10.24 -10.70
CA SER A 252 13.98 9.68 -11.03
C SER A 252 14.00 8.62 -12.14
N ASP A 253 15.08 8.59 -12.92
CA ASP A 253 15.43 7.55 -13.88
C ASP A 253 16.25 6.41 -13.24
N VAL A 254 16.94 6.65 -12.13
CA VAL A 254 17.77 5.66 -11.44
C VAL A 254 16.98 4.85 -10.41
N PHE A 255 16.18 5.49 -9.56
CA PHE A 255 15.45 4.83 -8.48
C PHE A 255 13.97 4.64 -8.83
N THR A 256 13.72 3.93 -9.93
CA THR A 256 12.39 3.57 -10.42
C THR A 256 12.29 2.04 -10.59
N PRO A 257 11.10 1.42 -10.55
CA PRO A 257 10.97 -0.03 -10.77
C PRO A 257 11.58 -0.57 -12.08
N TYR A 258 11.86 0.30 -13.06
CA TYR A 258 12.43 -0.04 -14.37
C TYR A 258 13.65 0.81 -14.73
N SER A 259 14.60 0.92 -13.79
CA SER A 259 15.81 1.70 -14.03
C SER A 259 16.63 1.13 -15.21
N PRO A 260 17.03 1.97 -16.18
CA PRO A 260 17.91 1.56 -17.29
C PRO A 260 19.34 1.28 -16.83
N THR A 261 19.70 1.66 -15.60
CA THR A 261 21.00 1.29 -14.99
C THR A 261 21.03 -0.20 -14.59
N VAL A 262 19.89 -0.89 -14.63
CA VAL A 262 19.81 -2.34 -14.49
C VAL A 262 20.08 -2.99 -15.86
N PRO A 263 21.09 -3.88 -16.00
CA PRO A 263 21.39 -4.50 -17.28
C PRO A 263 20.23 -5.29 -17.89
N ALA A 264 20.22 -5.35 -19.23
CA ALA A 264 19.20 -6.05 -20.00
C ALA A 264 19.08 -7.52 -19.56
N GLY A 265 17.89 -7.88 -19.10
CA GLY A 265 17.58 -9.21 -18.59
C GLY A 265 17.30 -9.23 -17.08
N GLY A 266 17.93 -8.39 -16.28
CA GLY A 266 17.84 -8.43 -14.81
C GLY A 266 16.41 -8.54 -14.27
N ASN A 267 16.25 -9.27 -13.17
CA ASN A 267 14.97 -9.48 -12.48
C ASN A 267 14.28 -8.13 -12.17
N ARG A 268 13.21 -7.81 -12.91
CA ARG A 268 12.45 -6.54 -12.85
C ARG A 268 11.31 -6.54 -11.82
N TRP A 269 11.26 -7.58 -10.97
CA TRP A 269 10.25 -7.74 -9.92
C TRP A 269 10.62 -6.98 -8.63
N GLY A 270 11.84 -6.43 -8.54
CA GLY A 270 12.28 -5.59 -7.42
C GLY A 270 12.20 -4.11 -7.76
N SER A 271 11.28 -3.39 -7.13
CA SER A 271 11.25 -1.93 -7.14
C SER A 271 12.55 -1.36 -6.56
N GLN A 272 13.04 -0.21 -7.04
CA GLN A 272 14.18 0.50 -6.43
C GLN A 272 13.75 1.32 -5.19
N ASN A 273 12.81 0.80 -4.41
CA ASN A 273 12.34 1.46 -3.18
C ASN A 273 13.53 1.69 -2.26
N ILE A 274 13.65 2.92 -1.75
CA ILE A 274 14.84 3.38 -1.04
C ILE A 274 14.67 3.12 0.46
N ARG A 275 15.67 2.49 1.08
CA ARG A 275 15.66 2.13 2.51
C ARG A 275 16.56 3.01 3.35
N ALA A 276 17.75 3.30 2.83
CA ALA A 276 18.82 3.96 3.55
C ALA A 276 19.46 4.99 2.63
N ILE A 277 19.71 6.17 3.19
CA ILE A 277 20.54 7.20 2.59
C ILE A 277 21.53 7.59 3.68
N GLU A 278 22.82 7.67 3.34
CA GLU A 278 23.85 8.08 4.29
C GLU A 278 24.76 9.09 3.61
N VAL A 279 24.97 10.25 4.24
CA VAL A 279 25.91 11.27 3.76
C VAL A 279 27.25 11.09 4.46
N ASP A 280 28.36 11.01 3.72
CA ASP A 280 29.69 10.89 4.31
C ASP A 280 30.02 12.13 5.17
N PRO A 281 30.22 11.98 6.49
CA PRO A 281 30.51 13.12 7.37
C PRO A 281 31.81 13.86 7.03
N LYS A 282 32.70 13.23 6.24
CA LYS A 282 33.94 13.86 5.77
C LYS A 282 33.79 14.58 4.44
N ASN A 283 32.73 14.32 3.67
CA ASN A 283 32.51 14.94 2.37
C ASN A 283 31.04 14.80 1.93
N ALA A 284 30.26 15.88 2.05
CA ALA A 284 28.84 15.92 1.70
C ALA A 284 28.52 15.58 0.23
N ASN A 285 29.51 15.56 -0.67
CA ASN A 285 29.30 15.11 -2.04
C ASN A 285 29.19 13.58 -2.16
N ARG A 286 29.66 12.84 -1.15
CA ARG A 286 29.61 11.38 -1.13
C ARG A 286 28.37 10.91 -0.39
N ILE A 287 27.50 10.23 -1.13
CA ILE A 287 26.21 9.77 -0.62
C ILE A 287 26.05 8.31 -1.00
N LEU A 288 25.62 7.48 -0.05
CA LEU A 288 25.26 6.09 -0.30
C LEU A 288 23.75 5.93 -0.24
N VAL A 289 23.24 5.11 -1.13
CA VAL A 289 21.81 4.76 -1.16
C VAL A 289 21.67 3.25 -1.21
N GLY A 290 20.96 2.71 -0.24
CA GLY A 290 20.54 1.31 -0.21
C GLY A 290 19.11 1.14 -0.69
N THR A 291 18.88 0.28 -1.68
CA THR A 291 17.54 -0.03 -2.20
C THR A 291 17.17 -1.50 -1.99
N ARG A 292 15.97 -1.91 -2.42
CA ARG A 292 15.64 -3.35 -2.52
C ARG A 292 16.46 -4.09 -3.59
N PHE A 293 17.31 -3.43 -4.35
CA PHE A 293 18.00 -4.04 -5.48
C PHE A 293 19.53 -4.07 -5.32
N ASP A 294 20.14 -2.96 -4.92
CA ASP A 294 21.60 -2.84 -4.81
C ASP A 294 22.01 -1.62 -3.97
N LEU A 295 23.32 -1.46 -3.77
CA LEU A 295 23.94 -0.25 -3.25
C LEU A 295 24.30 0.70 -4.40
N TYR A 296 24.08 1.98 -4.18
CA TYR A 296 24.50 3.05 -5.06
C TYR A 296 25.38 4.07 -4.33
N ILE A 297 26.32 4.67 -5.06
CA ILE A 297 27.15 5.78 -4.56
C ILE A 297 27.06 6.95 -5.52
N SER A 298 26.91 8.15 -4.96
CA SER A 298 27.12 9.43 -5.62
C SER A 298 28.42 10.05 -5.11
N HIS A 299 29.15 10.76 -6.00
CA HIS A 299 30.32 11.59 -5.63
C HIS A 299 30.12 13.08 -5.95
N ASP A 300 28.89 13.48 -6.27
CA ASP A 300 28.51 14.84 -6.69
C ASP A 300 27.20 15.31 -6.03
N ALA A 301 26.99 14.90 -4.77
CA ALA A 301 25.83 15.28 -3.94
C ALA A 301 24.46 14.90 -4.54
N GLY A 302 24.41 13.79 -5.28
CA GLY A 302 23.22 13.12 -5.80
C GLY A 302 22.89 13.46 -7.25
N ALA A 303 23.76 14.18 -7.97
CA ALA A 303 23.54 14.53 -9.37
C ALA A 303 23.76 13.33 -10.31
N SER A 304 24.67 12.41 -9.97
CA SER A 304 24.87 11.16 -10.68
C SER A 304 25.09 9.98 -9.71
N TRP A 305 24.73 8.79 -10.17
CA TRP A 305 24.75 7.57 -9.35
C TRP A 305 25.46 6.43 -10.05
N GLN A 306 26.25 5.70 -9.29
CA GLN A 306 26.91 4.48 -9.73
C GLN A 306 26.38 3.31 -8.92
N ILE A 307 25.90 2.27 -9.62
CA ILE A 307 25.53 1.00 -9.00
C ILE A 307 26.79 0.21 -8.64
N CYS A 308 26.84 -0.34 -7.43
CA CYS A 308 28.04 -1.05 -6.96
C CYS A 308 28.07 -2.52 -7.35
N GLY A 309 26.96 -3.09 -7.82
CA GLY A 309 26.95 -4.44 -8.36
C GLY A 309 27.25 -5.53 -7.36
N PHE A 310 26.71 -5.41 -6.14
CA PHE A 310 26.85 -6.45 -5.12
C PHE A 310 26.33 -7.78 -5.67
N GLY A 311 27.23 -8.73 -5.95
CA GLY A 311 26.88 -10.12 -6.21
C GLY A 311 25.98 -10.41 -7.41
N ASN A 312 25.64 -9.40 -8.20
CA ASN A 312 24.61 -9.50 -9.23
C ASN A 312 25.23 -9.85 -10.59
N ASN A 313 24.97 -11.07 -11.08
CA ASN A 313 24.90 -11.31 -12.51
C ASN A 313 23.52 -10.86 -12.97
N TYR A 314 23.44 -9.66 -13.56
CA TYR A 314 22.18 -9.07 -14.01
C TYR A 314 21.55 -9.76 -15.25
N THR A 315 21.87 -11.03 -15.50
CA THR A 315 21.33 -11.82 -16.60
C THR A 315 19.89 -12.24 -16.32
N ASN A 316 19.13 -12.44 -17.39
CA ASN A 316 17.71 -12.74 -17.36
C ASN A 316 17.35 -13.99 -16.54
N PRO A 317 16.54 -13.90 -15.47
CA PRO A 317 16.10 -15.08 -14.72
C PRO A 317 15.20 -16.01 -15.54
N SER A 318 14.77 -15.60 -16.75
CA SER A 318 14.08 -16.48 -17.70
C SER A 318 15.01 -17.46 -18.44
N VAL A 319 16.33 -17.39 -18.26
CA VAL A 319 17.28 -18.36 -18.84
C VAL A 319 17.80 -19.31 -17.75
N SER A 320 17.04 -20.39 -17.53
CA SER A 320 17.52 -21.73 -17.14
C SER A 320 18.43 -21.93 -15.92
N ASN A 321 18.53 -21.01 -14.96
CA ASN A 321 19.20 -21.33 -13.68
C ASN A 321 18.39 -20.92 -12.43
N PRO A 322 17.64 -21.84 -11.79
CA PRO A 322 16.91 -21.56 -10.55
C PRO A 322 17.82 -21.23 -9.35
N THR A 323 19.15 -21.39 -9.46
CA THR A 323 20.10 -21.15 -8.35
C THR A 323 20.79 -19.77 -8.37
N GLN A 324 20.51 -18.91 -9.36
CA GLN A 324 21.19 -17.60 -9.55
C GLN A 324 20.27 -16.37 -9.42
N ASN A 325 19.08 -16.53 -8.84
CA ASN A 325 18.02 -15.49 -8.81
C ASN A 325 18.06 -14.55 -7.59
N ALA A 326 19.22 -14.28 -6.99
CA ALA A 326 19.30 -13.53 -5.74
C ALA A 326 19.30 -12.00 -5.96
N VAL A 327 18.21 -11.34 -5.56
CA VAL A 327 18.18 -9.87 -5.42
C VAL A 327 18.78 -9.51 -4.06
N ASN A 328 19.87 -8.73 -4.05
CA ASN A 328 20.53 -8.28 -2.82
C ASN A 328 19.80 -7.02 -2.28
N ARG A 329 18.99 -7.16 -1.23
CA ARG A 329 18.32 -6.02 -0.60
C ARG A 329 19.25 -5.35 0.40
N ILE A 330 19.55 -4.07 0.21
CA ILE A 330 20.29 -3.30 1.20
C ILE A 330 19.31 -2.86 2.28
N SER A 331 19.44 -3.43 3.48
CA SER A 331 18.55 -3.19 4.60
C SER A 331 19.07 -2.12 5.56
N SER A 332 20.40 -1.93 5.64
CA SER A 332 21.02 -0.94 6.52
C SER A 332 22.43 -0.59 6.06
N ILE A 333 22.88 0.64 6.35
CA ILE A 333 24.22 1.14 6.11
C ILE A 333 24.70 1.81 7.42
N TYR A 334 25.97 1.63 7.79
CA TYR A 334 26.58 2.32 8.92
C TYR A 334 27.93 2.91 8.51
N LEU A 335 28.18 4.16 8.90
CA LEU A 335 29.41 4.89 8.61
C LEU A 335 30.26 5.08 9.87
N ASP A 336 31.50 4.60 9.84
CA ASP A 336 32.53 4.94 10.83
C ASP A 336 33.48 5.99 10.25
N SER A 337 33.33 7.23 10.70
CA SER A 337 34.09 8.39 10.23
C SER A 337 35.24 8.81 11.17
N ARG A 338 35.55 8.02 12.20
CA ARG A 338 36.58 8.36 13.22
C ARG A 338 38.01 8.37 12.64
N GLY A 339 38.28 7.48 11.68
CA GLY A 339 39.58 7.38 11.03
C GLY A 339 39.87 8.51 10.03
N ALA A 340 40.97 8.42 9.29
CA ALA A 340 41.29 9.38 8.22
C ALA A 340 40.29 9.31 7.05
N SER A 341 39.83 8.11 6.73
CA SER A 341 38.78 7.84 5.74
C SER A 341 37.57 7.23 6.42
N THR A 342 36.38 7.49 5.88
CA THR A 342 35.14 6.85 6.32
C THR A 342 35.14 5.37 5.94
N VAL A 343 34.87 4.51 6.90
CA VAL A 343 34.68 3.07 6.70
C VAL A 343 33.18 2.80 6.64
N VAL A 344 32.75 2.07 5.61
CA VAL A 344 31.35 1.76 5.34
C VAL A 344 31.08 0.32 5.69
N TYR A 345 29.99 0.09 6.43
CA TYR A 345 29.42 -1.23 6.70
C TYR A 345 28.04 -1.31 6.05
N VAL A 346 27.80 -2.34 5.24
CA VAL A 346 26.56 -2.49 4.48
C VAL A 346 25.94 -3.84 4.80
N ALA A 347 24.71 -3.81 5.28
CA ALA A 347 23.89 -5.00 5.48
C ALA A 347 23.11 -5.32 4.21
N VAL A 348 23.38 -6.50 3.66
CA VAL A 348 22.61 -7.11 2.59
C VAL A 348 21.73 -8.18 3.22
N GLY A 349 20.42 -8.05 3.16
CA GLY A 349 19.48 -8.97 3.81
C GLY A 349 18.19 -9.18 3.02
N PHE A 350 18.04 -10.35 2.39
CA PHE A 350 16.88 -10.76 1.61
C PHE A 350 16.10 -11.93 2.25
N GLN A 351 14.77 -11.93 2.13
CA GLN A 351 13.90 -12.99 2.63
C GLN A 351 13.58 -14.02 1.54
N SER A 352 14.36 -15.11 1.39
CA SER A 352 13.96 -16.23 0.51
C SER A 352 14.65 -17.57 0.82
N TYR A 353 13.93 -18.65 0.50
CA TYR A 353 14.27 -20.07 0.63
C TYR A 353 15.26 -20.60 -0.41
N THR A 354 15.19 -20.09 -1.65
CA THR A 354 15.69 -20.80 -2.84
C THR A 354 16.77 -20.05 -3.61
N GLY A 355 17.13 -18.84 -3.16
CA GLY A 355 18.18 -18.03 -3.78
C GLY A 355 19.47 -18.07 -2.97
N ASN A 356 20.60 -18.21 -3.67
CA ASN A 356 21.93 -17.88 -3.17
C ASN A 356 22.03 -16.37 -2.86
N GLY A 357 21.35 -15.89 -1.82
CA GLY A 357 21.46 -14.51 -1.36
C GLY A 357 22.84 -14.27 -0.76
N ASN A 358 23.49 -13.16 -1.09
CA ASN A 358 24.74 -12.76 -0.44
C ASN A 358 24.46 -12.15 0.95
N ASN A 359 23.45 -12.68 1.67
CA ASN A 359 23.02 -12.11 2.94
C ASN A 359 24.20 -12.05 3.90
N GLY A 360 24.48 -10.87 4.43
CA GLY A 360 25.74 -10.63 5.10
C GLY A 360 25.99 -9.17 5.41
N VAL A 361 27.07 -8.92 6.14
CA VAL A 361 27.58 -7.57 6.37
C VAL A 361 28.93 -7.41 5.67
N TYR A 362 29.00 -6.41 4.80
CA TYR A 362 30.15 -6.11 3.96
C TYR A 362 30.81 -4.82 4.42
N ARG A 363 32.14 -4.77 4.29
CA ARG A 363 32.93 -3.60 4.65
C ARG A 363 33.80 -3.13 3.50
N PHE A 364 33.90 -1.81 3.35
CA PHE A 364 34.91 -1.17 2.50
C PHE A 364 35.28 0.22 3.04
N THR A 365 36.36 0.78 2.54
CA THR A 365 36.71 2.19 2.78
C THR A 365 36.08 3.05 1.69
N MET A 366 35.42 4.14 2.08
CA MET A 366 34.74 5.05 1.16
C MET A 366 35.67 5.44 0.00
N PRO A 367 35.34 5.07 -1.25
CA PRO A 367 36.19 5.40 -2.38
C PRO A 367 36.16 6.90 -2.66
N THR A 368 37.19 7.41 -3.34
CA THR A 368 37.23 8.82 -3.78
C THR A 368 36.48 9.07 -5.09
N SER A 369 36.21 8.01 -5.85
CA SER A 369 35.40 7.98 -7.08
C SER A 369 34.99 6.53 -7.35
N GLY A 370 33.92 6.30 -8.11
CA GLY A 370 33.50 4.93 -8.42
C GLY A 370 32.80 4.22 -7.27
N CYS A 371 32.36 2.99 -7.56
CA CYS A 371 32.05 1.99 -6.54
C CYS A 371 33.25 1.07 -6.29
N PRO A 372 33.34 0.42 -5.11
CA PRO A 372 34.26 -0.69 -4.91
C PRO A 372 33.97 -1.82 -5.92
N VAL A 373 35.01 -2.47 -6.43
CA VAL A 373 34.87 -3.55 -7.42
C VAL A 373 34.37 -4.83 -6.76
N TRP A 374 33.25 -5.40 -7.20
CA TRP A 374 32.80 -6.69 -6.67
C TRP A 374 33.63 -7.88 -7.21
N PRO A 375 33.95 -8.91 -6.39
CA PRO A 375 33.86 -8.94 -4.93
C PRO A 375 35.09 -8.33 -4.23
N SER A 376 36.22 -8.14 -4.94
CA SER A 376 37.53 -7.85 -4.33
C SER A 376 37.64 -6.53 -3.54
N GLY A 377 36.82 -5.55 -3.88
CA GLY A 377 36.70 -4.27 -3.20
C GLY A 377 35.82 -4.31 -1.94
N PHE A 378 35.16 -5.45 -1.71
CA PHE A 378 34.36 -5.69 -0.52
C PHE A 378 35.03 -6.76 0.33
N THR A 379 35.25 -6.44 1.59
CA THR A 379 35.67 -7.43 2.57
C THR A 379 34.41 -7.97 3.24
N THR A 380 34.06 -9.24 2.98
CA THR A 380 33.12 -9.95 3.85
C THR A 380 33.76 -9.98 5.24
N LEU A 381 33.03 -9.52 6.25
CA LEU A 381 33.56 -9.54 7.61
C LEU A 381 33.62 -11.00 8.10
N PHE A 382 34.77 -11.63 7.86
CA PHE A 382 35.40 -12.73 8.58
C PHE A 382 34.51 -13.93 8.97
N GLY A 383 34.64 -15.03 8.23
CA GLY A 383 34.12 -16.36 8.61
C GLY A 383 32.70 -16.70 8.14
N GLY A 384 32.11 -15.87 7.28
CA GLY A 384 30.70 -15.95 6.86
C GLY A 384 29.83 -15.39 7.96
N PHE A 385 29.15 -14.26 7.73
CA PHE A 385 28.19 -13.70 8.69
C PHE A 385 26.80 -14.25 8.38
N PRO A 386 26.12 -14.91 9.34
CA PRO A 386 26.54 -15.22 10.71
C PRO A 386 27.64 -16.28 10.79
N THR A 387 28.53 -16.16 11.77
CA THR A 387 29.75 -16.99 11.93
C THR A 387 29.50 -18.48 11.67
N GLY A 388 30.24 -19.06 10.72
CA GLY A 388 30.15 -20.49 10.37
C GLY A 388 29.28 -20.82 9.16
N THR A 389 28.75 -19.82 8.44
CA THR A 389 27.85 -20.02 7.28
C THR A 389 28.55 -20.06 5.92
N GLY A 390 29.89 -19.96 5.88
CA GLY A 390 30.62 -19.83 4.61
C GLY A 390 30.16 -18.59 3.83
N ASN A 391 30.40 -18.52 2.52
CA ASN A 391 30.06 -17.37 1.66
C ASN A 391 28.54 -17.15 1.45
N GLY A 392 27.73 -17.14 2.52
CA GLY A 392 26.32 -16.73 2.46
C GLY A 392 25.37 -17.73 1.78
N THR A 393 25.71 -19.01 1.68
CA THR A 393 24.80 -20.01 1.05
C THR A 393 23.56 -20.25 1.92
N ASN A 394 22.41 -19.71 1.49
CA ASN A 394 21.10 -20.12 2.01
C ASN A 394 20.75 -21.51 1.44
N GLY A 395 20.49 -22.50 2.30
CA GLY A 395 20.09 -23.83 1.86
C GLY A 395 19.71 -24.76 3.01
N ASN A 396 18.71 -25.61 2.77
CA ASN A 396 18.23 -26.61 3.74
C ASN A 396 19.14 -27.87 3.82
N THR A 397 20.37 -27.78 3.33
CA THR A 397 21.41 -28.79 3.52
C THR A 397 22.19 -28.51 4.79
N ALA A 398 22.69 -29.55 5.47
CA ALA A 398 23.55 -29.40 6.64
C ALA A 398 24.70 -28.41 6.36
N GLY A 399 24.66 -27.23 6.99
CA GLY A 399 25.64 -26.15 6.81
C GLY A 399 25.14 -24.85 6.12
N GLY A 400 23.87 -24.75 5.70
CA GLY A 400 23.31 -23.51 5.11
C GLY A 400 22.79 -22.48 6.13
N SER A 401 22.75 -21.20 5.74
CA SER A 401 22.29 -20.08 6.58
C SER A 401 20.77 -19.89 6.55
N THR A 402 20.19 -19.44 7.67
CA THR A 402 18.79 -18.98 7.78
C THR A 402 18.72 -17.46 7.96
N THR A 403 19.72 -16.71 7.51
CA THR A 403 19.78 -15.25 7.64
C THR A 403 18.84 -14.57 6.67
N GLY A 404 17.96 -13.71 7.16
CA GLY A 404 17.05 -12.87 6.40
C GLY A 404 17.48 -11.40 6.41
N ARG A 405 16.57 -10.51 6.83
CA ARG A 405 16.84 -9.07 6.98
C ARG A 405 17.86 -8.83 8.09
N ILE A 406 18.74 -7.84 7.89
CA ILE A 406 19.80 -7.45 8.84
C ILE A 406 19.73 -5.94 9.06
N GLU A 407 19.61 -5.51 10.31
CA GLU A 407 19.70 -4.10 10.69
C GLU A 407 20.99 -3.85 11.47
N LEU A 408 21.70 -2.76 11.17
CA LEU A 408 22.97 -2.41 11.81
C LEU A 408 22.81 -1.18 12.69
N ALA A 409 23.51 -1.20 13.83
CA ALA A 409 23.77 0.00 14.62
C ALA A 409 25.12 -0.11 15.31
N GLY A 410 25.76 1.02 15.59
CA GLY A 410 27.07 1.05 16.21
C GLY A 410 27.20 2.18 17.22
N GLY A 411 28.08 1.99 18.19
CA GLY A 411 28.41 2.99 19.20
C GLY A 411 29.86 2.85 19.68
N ILE A 412 30.36 3.89 20.34
CA ILE A 412 31.71 3.89 20.91
C ILE A 412 31.60 3.47 22.37
N GLY A 413 32.29 2.39 22.71
CA GLY A 413 32.36 1.90 24.08
C GLY A 413 33.11 2.85 25.00
N GLY A 414 32.93 2.66 26.32
CA GLY A 414 33.66 3.43 27.33
C GLY A 414 35.20 3.25 27.27
N ASP A 415 35.67 2.26 26.52
CA ASP A 415 37.08 2.01 26.19
C ASP A 415 37.54 2.69 24.89
N GLY A 416 36.69 3.52 24.26
CA GLY A 416 36.98 4.25 23.02
C GLY A 416 36.90 3.42 21.74
N GLN A 417 36.56 2.14 21.83
CA GLN A 417 36.49 1.24 20.68
C GLN A 417 35.09 1.20 20.08
N LEU A 418 35.01 1.03 18.76
CA LEU A 418 33.74 0.78 18.09
C LEU A 418 33.20 -0.59 18.45
N THR A 419 31.92 -0.59 18.78
CA THR A 419 31.09 -1.79 18.92
C THR A 419 29.97 -1.69 17.89
N LEU A 420 29.92 -2.66 16.97
CA LEU A 420 28.85 -2.82 15.99
C LEU A 420 27.91 -3.94 16.43
N TYR A 421 26.62 -3.71 16.25
CA TYR A 421 25.58 -4.70 16.44
C TYR A 421 24.82 -4.93 15.14
N ALA A 422 24.38 -6.18 14.97
CA ALA A 422 23.52 -6.59 13.88
C ALA A 422 22.32 -7.34 14.46
N GLN A 423 21.12 -6.80 14.27
CA GLN A 423 19.87 -7.52 14.55
C GLN A 423 19.47 -8.28 13.30
N VAL A 424 19.25 -9.59 13.43
CA VAL A 424 19.02 -10.48 12.29
C VAL A 424 17.65 -11.16 12.44
N GLY A 425 16.81 -11.00 11.43
CA GLY A 425 15.61 -11.82 11.23
C GLY A 425 15.94 -13.09 10.44
N THR A 426 15.14 -14.14 10.58
CA THR A 426 15.33 -15.35 9.77
C THR A 426 14.86 -15.17 8.33
N ALA A 427 15.53 -15.87 7.41
CA ALA A 427 15.03 -16.09 6.05
C ALA A 427 13.73 -16.88 6.15
N ASN A 428 12.79 -16.57 5.27
CA ASN A 428 11.47 -17.20 5.25
C ASN A 428 11.68 -18.73 5.09
N THR A 429 11.41 -19.56 6.12
CA THR A 429 11.51 -21.04 6.06
C THR A 429 10.20 -21.78 6.38
N THR A 430 9.20 -21.10 6.94
CA THR A 430 7.76 -21.46 6.94
C THR A 430 7.06 -20.33 7.70
N SER A 431 6.04 -19.67 7.13
CA SER A 431 5.18 -18.65 7.76
C SER A 431 5.82 -17.85 8.90
N ALA A 432 6.19 -16.60 8.59
CA ALA A 432 6.73 -15.59 9.49
C ALA A 432 8.24 -15.65 9.79
N GLY A 433 8.95 -14.55 9.52
CA GLY A 433 10.36 -14.39 9.87
C GLY A 433 10.51 -14.26 11.39
N THR A 434 11.18 -15.21 12.01
CA THR A 434 11.47 -15.20 13.45
C THR A 434 12.75 -14.44 13.77
N VAL A 435 12.95 -14.09 15.04
CA VAL A 435 14.20 -13.51 15.52
C VAL A 435 15.32 -14.53 15.36
N ASN A 436 16.27 -14.28 14.45
CA ASN A 436 17.50 -15.08 14.40
C ASN A 436 18.38 -14.71 15.61
N GLY A 437 18.53 -13.43 15.90
CA GLY A 437 19.17 -12.92 17.11
C GLY A 437 20.02 -11.67 16.87
N THR A 438 20.64 -11.19 17.94
CA THR A 438 21.52 -10.03 17.95
C THR A 438 22.97 -10.48 17.98
N TYR A 439 23.78 -9.93 17.07
CA TYR A 439 25.19 -10.22 16.93
C TYR A 439 26.02 -8.98 17.24
N VAL A 440 27.23 -9.17 17.75
CA VAL A 440 28.18 -8.08 18.06
C VAL A 440 29.53 -8.31 17.38
N LEU A 441 30.16 -7.21 16.95
CA LEU A 441 31.52 -7.15 16.43
C LEU A 441 32.26 -5.95 17.03
N ARG A 442 33.49 -6.15 17.51
CA ARG A 442 34.35 -5.09 18.05
C ARG A 442 35.66 -5.01 17.24
N PRO A 443 35.67 -4.37 16.06
CA PRO A 443 36.78 -4.47 15.12
C PRO A 443 38.08 -3.83 15.63
N ASP A 444 37.99 -2.76 16.42
CA ASP A 444 39.17 -2.06 16.97
C ASP A 444 39.96 -2.95 17.96
N GLY A 445 39.28 -3.89 18.62
CA GLY A 445 39.89 -4.87 19.52
C GLY A 445 40.51 -6.07 18.79
N GLY A 446 40.60 -6.02 17.46
CA GLY A 446 41.10 -7.11 16.62
C GLY A 446 40.08 -8.22 16.39
N ALA A 447 38.83 -8.05 16.84
CA ALA A 447 37.78 -9.03 16.56
C ALA A 447 37.53 -9.11 15.06
N THR A 448 37.61 -10.31 14.54
CA THR A 448 37.35 -10.60 13.14
C THR A 448 35.93 -11.13 13.00
N THR A 449 35.50 -12.10 13.79
CA THR A 449 34.18 -12.74 13.68
C THR A 449 33.08 -12.05 14.50
N TRP A 450 31.83 -12.22 14.07
CA TRP A 450 30.66 -11.79 14.81
C TRP A 450 30.30 -12.79 15.92
N THR A 451 29.91 -12.29 17.09
CA THR A 451 29.47 -13.11 18.22
C THR A 451 27.97 -12.99 18.40
N LYS A 452 27.24 -14.10 18.34
CA LYS A 452 25.80 -14.11 18.70
C LYS A 452 25.67 -13.94 20.21
N LEU A 453 24.88 -12.96 20.64
CA LEU A 453 24.65 -12.73 22.05
C LEU A 453 23.66 -13.76 22.60
N THR A 454 24.10 -14.52 23.61
CA THR A 454 23.21 -15.44 24.33
C THR A 454 22.05 -14.66 24.95
N GLY A 455 20.81 -15.14 24.78
CA GLY A 455 19.59 -14.47 25.26
C GLY A 455 18.90 -13.56 24.24
N SER A 456 19.54 -13.26 23.10
CA SER A 456 19.01 -12.35 22.07
C SER A 456 17.75 -12.82 21.33
N THR A 457 17.43 -14.12 21.40
CA THR A 457 16.21 -14.70 20.81
C THR A 457 15.04 -14.77 21.80
N SER A 458 15.28 -14.37 23.06
CA SER A 458 14.23 -14.35 24.08
C SER A 458 13.48 -13.03 24.02
N LEU A 459 12.18 -13.09 23.69
CA LEU A 459 11.28 -11.95 23.61
C LEU A 459 10.26 -12.01 24.78
N PRO A 460 10.65 -11.60 26.00
CA PRO A 460 9.78 -11.68 27.16
C PRO A 460 8.65 -10.65 27.11
N THR A 461 7.53 -10.94 27.77
CA THR A 461 6.50 -9.94 28.12
C THR A 461 6.58 -9.67 29.62
N CYS A 462 5.92 -8.61 30.11
CA CYS A 462 5.86 -8.36 31.55
C CYS A 462 5.16 -9.50 32.34
N ALA A 463 4.32 -10.30 31.67
CA ALA A 463 3.58 -11.42 32.27
C ALA A 463 4.35 -12.75 32.20
N GLY A 464 5.55 -12.77 31.61
CA GLY A 464 6.35 -13.97 31.40
C GLY A 464 6.84 -14.12 29.96
N SER A 465 7.64 -15.16 29.70
CA SER A 465 8.22 -15.38 28.37
C SER A 465 7.17 -15.91 27.39
N THR A 466 7.03 -15.23 26.25
CA THR A 466 6.51 -15.85 25.03
C THR A 466 7.70 -16.38 24.24
N GLY A 467 7.62 -17.59 23.70
CA GLY A 467 8.72 -18.16 22.93
C GLY A 467 9.01 -17.31 21.68
N GLY A 468 10.23 -16.78 21.59
CA GLY A 468 11.02 -16.29 20.43
C GLY A 468 10.43 -15.99 19.05
N SER A 469 9.17 -15.60 18.89
CA SER A 469 8.60 -15.32 17.56
C SER A 469 7.94 -13.95 17.52
N SER A 470 8.54 -13.02 16.78
CA SER A 470 7.91 -11.79 16.27
C SER A 470 7.15 -12.04 14.96
N GLY A 471 7.57 -13.03 14.16
CA GLY A 471 6.97 -13.37 12.88
C GLY A 471 7.16 -12.35 11.75
N GLN A 472 7.47 -11.10 12.08
CA GLN A 472 7.42 -9.98 11.16
C GLN A 472 8.77 -9.30 10.89
N ASP A 473 9.91 -9.75 11.45
CA ASP A 473 11.25 -9.09 11.39
C ASP A 473 11.78 -8.68 10.00
N TRP A 474 11.13 -9.08 8.92
CA TRP A 474 11.43 -8.60 7.58
C TRP A 474 10.75 -7.27 7.24
N TYR A 475 9.65 -6.97 7.90
CA TYR A 475 8.75 -5.83 7.72
C TYR A 475 9.03 -4.76 8.80
N ASP A 476 9.00 -5.14 10.08
CA ASP A 476 9.09 -4.25 11.26
C ASP A 476 10.33 -4.56 12.13
N LEU A 477 11.48 -4.06 11.68
CA LEU A 477 12.75 -4.30 12.39
C LEU A 477 13.58 -3.03 12.44
N PHE A 478 14.12 -2.76 13.63
CA PHE A 478 15.22 -1.82 13.80
C PHE A 478 16.16 -2.29 14.92
N ILE A 479 17.37 -1.76 14.93
CA ILE A 479 18.24 -1.76 16.10
C ILE A 479 18.85 -0.38 16.26
N ALA A 480 19.00 0.06 17.50
CA ALA A 480 19.67 1.30 17.86
C ALA A 480 20.57 1.08 19.08
N VAL A 481 21.73 1.74 19.09
CA VAL A 481 22.69 1.71 20.21
C VAL A 481 22.62 3.05 20.93
N ASN A 482 22.45 3.04 22.25
CA ASN A 482 22.47 4.25 23.04
C ASN A 482 23.79 5.01 22.78
N PRO A 483 23.74 6.29 22.34
CA PRO A 483 24.93 7.05 21.97
C PRO A 483 25.90 7.30 23.13
N SER A 484 25.46 7.11 24.37
CA SER A 484 26.28 7.26 25.58
C SER A 484 26.73 5.94 26.22
N ASN A 485 26.20 4.81 25.77
CA ASN A 485 26.49 3.50 26.35
C ASN A 485 26.31 2.38 25.31
N ASP A 486 27.42 1.84 24.83
CA ASP A 486 27.43 0.79 23.81
C ASP A 486 26.85 -0.57 24.27
N LYS A 487 26.46 -0.71 25.53
CA LYS A 487 25.80 -1.91 26.08
C LYS A 487 24.30 -1.75 26.30
N ASP A 488 23.75 -0.59 25.96
CA ASP A 488 22.33 -0.29 26.08
C ASP A 488 21.72 -0.16 24.68
N LEU A 489 20.87 -1.11 24.31
CA LEU A 489 20.32 -1.26 22.96
C LEU A 489 18.80 -1.09 22.97
N TYR A 490 18.25 -0.66 21.84
CA TYR A 490 16.82 -0.67 21.57
C TYR A 490 16.58 -1.46 20.28
N ILE A 491 15.63 -2.39 20.32
CA ILE A 491 15.39 -3.32 19.21
C ILE A 491 13.89 -3.34 18.94
N GLY A 492 13.53 -3.10 17.67
CA GLY A 492 12.16 -3.16 17.19
C GLY A 492 11.82 -4.52 16.61
N HIS A 493 10.63 -4.97 16.93
CA HIS A 493 9.87 -6.07 16.35
C HIS A 493 8.42 -5.56 16.26
N VAL A 494 7.43 -6.46 16.35
CA VAL A 494 6.05 -6.07 16.67
C VAL A 494 5.98 -5.25 17.98
N ASP A 495 6.81 -5.63 18.95
CA ASP A 495 7.09 -4.89 20.18
C ASP A 495 8.46 -4.19 20.13
N ALA A 496 8.65 -3.11 20.90
CA ALA A 496 9.97 -2.53 21.13
C ALA A 496 10.58 -3.08 22.43
N TYR A 497 11.87 -3.42 22.38
CA TYR A 497 12.64 -3.95 23.51
C TYR A 497 13.80 -3.02 23.84
N ARG A 498 14.09 -2.89 25.14
CA ARG A 498 15.40 -2.44 25.60
C ARG A 498 16.23 -3.64 25.98
N ALA A 499 17.47 -3.63 25.54
CA ALA A 499 18.41 -4.72 25.68
C ALA A 499 19.66 -4.26 26.42
N THR A 500 20.14 -5.05 27.37
CA THR A 500 21.39 -4.77 28.09
C THR A 500 22.40 -5.87 27.81
N VAL A 501 23.53 -5.49 27.19
CA VAL A 501 24.65 -6.37 26.89
C VAL A 501 25.56 -6.46 28.11
N ASN A 502 26.04 -7.66 28.43
CA ASN A 502 26.94 -7.85 29.55
C ASN A 502 28.34 -7.22 29.28
N SER A 503 29.16 -7.11 30.32
CA SER A 503 30.49 -6.49 30.22
C SER A 503 31.47 -7.22 29.29
N THR A 504 31.22 -8.51 29.01
CA THR A 504 32.07 -9.35 28.14
C THR A 504 31.56 -9.45 26.70
N TYR A 505 30.45 -8.79 26.36
CA TYR A 505 29.78 -8.88 25.06
C TYR A 505 29.43 -10.32 24.65
N ALA A 506 29.15 -11.20 25.62
CA ALA A 506 28.84 -12.61 25.40
C ALA A 506 27.34 -12.92 25.49
N SER A 507 26.59 -12.10 26.23
CA SER A 507 25.16 -12.29 26.46
C SER A 507 24.45 -10.96 26.59
N MET A 508 23.12 -11.01 26.47
CA MET A 508 22.25 -9.88 26.72
C MET A 508 20.97 -10.32 27.43
N THR A 509 20.32 -9.36 28.09
CA THR A 509 18.95 -9.48 28.59
C THR A 509 18.07 -8.47 27.88
N GLN A 510 16.77 -8.77 27.78
CA GLN A 510 15.80 -7.91 27.10
C GLN A 510 14.60 -7.64 27.99
N SER A 511 14.00 -6.47 27.83
CA SER A 511 12.77 -6.06 28.49
C SER A 511 11.86 -5.38 27.48
N ASN A 512 10.63 -5.88 27.37
CA ASN A 512 9.63 -5.32 26.47
C ASN A 512 9.12 -3.98 27.00
N LEU A 513 9.21 -2.95 26.18
CA LEU A 513 8.84 -1.57 26.52
C LEU A 513 7.37 -1.26 26.20
N THR A 514 6.78 -1.98 25.26
CA THR A 514 5.48 -1.66 24.63
C THR A 514 4.39 -2.64 25.04
N ASN A 515 4.70 -3.94 25.09
CA ASN A 515 3.80 -5.04 25.47
C ASN A 515 2.45 -4.94 24.74
N VAL A 516 2.51 -4.72 23.42
CA VAL A 516 1.38 -4.25 22.60
C VAL A 516 0.16 -5.18 22.63
N TYR A 517 0.35 -6.48 22.82
CA TYR A 517 -0.77 -7.44 22.95
C TYR A 517 -0.99 -8.00 24.36
N THR A 518 -0.12 -7.69 25.33
CA THR A 518 -0.24 -8.29 26.67
C THR A 518 -1.08 -7.41 27.57
N THR A 519 -2.39 -7.63 27.57
CA THR A 519 -3.40 -6.77 28.24
C THR A 519 -3.22 -6.61 29.75
N SER A 520 -2.51 -7.52 30.42
CA SER A 520 -2.18 -7.42 31.85
C SER A 520 -1.00 -6.48 32.14
N CYS A 521 -0.28 -6.01 31.12
CA CYS A 521 0.89 -5.16 31.27
C CYS A 521 0.54 -3.66 31.34
N ALA A 522 1.25 -2.92 32.18
CA ALA A 522 1.02 -1.48 32.39
C ALA A 522 1.32 -0.59 31.16
N SER A 523 2.01 -1.12 30.16
CA SER A 523 2.33 -0.47 28.88
C SER A 523 1.33 -0.77 27.77
N TYR A 524 0.45 -1.77 27.95
CA TYR A 524 -0.57 -2.12 26.96
C TYR A 524 -1.40 -0.90 26.58
N GLY A 525 -1.66 -0.75 25.29
CA GLY A 525 -2.47 0.35 24.75
C GLY A 525 -1.79 1.72 24.68
N LYS A 526 -0.49 1.83 25.01
CA LYS A 526 0.24 3.12 24.93
C LYS A 526 0.98 3.34 23.62
N VAL A 527 1.30 2.25 22.91
CA VAL A 527 2.05 2.25 21.66
C VAL A 527 1.40 1.22 20.75
N HIS A 528 1.22 1.58 19.48
CA HIS A 528 0.70 0.68 18.45
C HIS A 528 1.73 -0.42 18.09
N PRO A 529 1.32 -1.64 17.67
CA PRO A 529 2.24 -2.67 17.15
C PRO A 529 3.02 -2.23 15.90
N ASP A 530 3.98 -3.07 15.52
CA ASP A 530 4.81 -3.03 14.29
C ASP A 530 5.84 -1.90 14.27
N GLN A 531 6.95 -2.10 14.99
CA GLN A 531 7.93 -1.04 15.21
C GLN A 531 8.93 -0.91 14.04
N HIS A 532 8.69 0.06 13.17
CA HIS A 532 9.44 0.26 11.93
C HIS A 532 10.67 1.17 12.07
N ALA A 533 10.56 2.25 12.84
CA ALA A 533 11.54 3.33 12.84
C ALA A 533 11.90 3.79 14.25
N PHE A 534 13.14 4.23 14.43
CA PHE A 534 13.65 4.71 15.71
C PHE A 534 14.69 5.80 15.49
N THR A 535 14.66 6.84 16.31
CA THR A 535 15.76 7.83 16.37
C THR A 535 15.91 8.40 17.78
N PHE A 536 17.14 8.57 18.24
CA PHE A 536 17.39 9.29 19.49
C PHE A 536 17.16 10.79 19.32
N VAL A 537 16.80 11.45 20.42
CA VAL A 537 16.82 12.92 20.49
C VAL A 537 18.25 13.37 20.90
N PRO A 538 18.92 14.22 20.11
CA PRO A 538 20.25 14.72 20.42
C PRO A 538 20.31 15.45 21.77
N GLY A 539 21.45 15.33 22.46
CA GLY A 539 21.68 16.01 23.73
C GLY A 539 21.05 15.34 24.96
N THR A 540 20.36 14.20 24.81
CA THR A 540 19.68 13.53 25.95
C THR A 540 20.41 12.26 26.44
N SER A 541 21.64 12.02 26.01
CA SER A 541 22.43 10.81 26.36
C SER A 541 21.65 9.49 26.16
N GLY A 542 20.87 9.39 25.07
CA GLY A 542 20.08 8.20 24.76
C GLY A 542 18.90 7.90 25.69
N THR A 543 18.52 8.84 26.56
CA THR A 543 17.33 8.67 27.43
C THR A 543 16.02 9.03 26.73
N THR A 544 16.09 9.81 25.66
CA THR A 544 14.93 10.29 24.91
C THR A 544 15.03 9.88 23.44
N PHE A 545 13.92 9.42 22.88
CA PHE A 545 13.84 8.94 21.50
C PHE A 545 12.42 9.03 20.93
N LEU A 546 12.35 8.95 19.60
CA LEU A 546 11.13 8.74 18.83
C LEU A 546 11.06 7.29 18.33
N LEU A 547 9.84 6.79 18.26
CA LEU A 547 9.48 5.47 17.74
C LEU A 547 8.38 5.65 16.69
N GLY A 548 8.51 5.00 15.55
CA GLY A 548 7.56 5.05 14.44
C GLY A 548 7.03 3.66 14.11
N ASN A 549 5.72 3.56 13.91
CA ASN A 549 5.00 2.30 13.65
C ASN A 549 3.72 2.55 12.83
N ASP A 550 2.85 1.54 12.75
CA ASP A 550 1.62 1.55 11.93
C ASP A 550 0.54 2.50 12.45
N GLY A 551 0.68 2.94 13.71
CA GLY A 551 -0.15 3.95 14.36
C GLY A 551 0.47 5.35 14.41
N GLY A 552 1.64 5.59 13.81
CA GLY A 552 2.26 6.91 13.73
C GLY A 552 3.52 7.08 14.58
N VAL A 553 3.67 8.26 15.19
CA VAL A 553 4.89 8.69 15.90
C VAL A 553 4.67 8.72 17.42
N TYR A 554 5.57 8.08 18.15
CA TYR A 554 5.58 7.99 19.61
C TYR A 554 6.89 8.53 20.18
N TYR A 555 6.84 9.04 21.40
CA TYR A 555 7.95 9.65 22.12
C TYR A 555 8.10 9.02 23.50
N ASN A 556 9.35 8.80 23.92
CA ASN A 556 9.71 8.42 25.27
C ASN A 556 10.91 9.26 25.73
N ASN A 557 10.90 9.73 26.97
CA ASN A 557 11.97 10.54 27.56
C ASN A 557 12.60 9.94 28.84
N ALA A 558 12.41 8.65 29.06
CA ALA A 558 12.85 7.97 30.28
C ALA A 558 13.40 6.57 29.97
N SER A 559 14.23 6.47 28.92
CA SER A 559 14.90 5.22 28.51
C SER A 559 13.94 4.04 28.34
N GLY A 560 12.75 4.29 27.78
CA GLY A 560 11.74 3.27 27.55
C GLY A 560 10.82 2.99 28.74
N ALA A 561 10.86 3.78 29.83
CA ALA A 561 9.95 3.57 30.96
C ALA A 561 8.49 3.61 30.49
N THR A 562 7.72 2.59 30.85
CA THR A 562 6.36 2.34 30.34
C THR A 562 5.36 3.46 30.67
N ALA A 563 5.60 4.24 31.73
CA ALA A 563 4.78 5.39 32.11
C ALA A 563 5.08 6.66 31.29
N SER A 564 6.18 6.68 30.52
CA SER A 564 6.67 7.89 29.83
C SER A 564 6.33 7.94 28.35
N TRP A 565 5.62 6.95 27.82
CA TRP A 565 5.15 6.92 26.44
C TRP A 565 4.13 8.04 26.18
N LYS A 566 4.32 8.73 25.05
CA LYS A 566 3.41 9.77 24.53
C LYS A 566 3.25 9.59 23.02
N GLN A 567 2.01 9.56 22.53
CA GLN A 567 1.72 9.67 21.09
C GLN A 567 1.93 11.13 20.63
N LEU A 568 2.36 11.34 19.38
CA LEU A 568 2.60 12.65 18.77
C LEU A 568 1.77 12.87 17.48
N ASN A 569 0.59 12.27 17.38
CA ASN A 569 -0.21 12.15 16.16
C ASN A 569 -1.29 13.23 15.99
N ASP A 570 -1.50 14.11 16.97
CA ASP A 570 -2.65 15.05 17.06
C ASP A 570 -2.97 15.88 15.80
N THR A 571 -1.97 16.10 14.93
CA THR A 571 -2.11 16.93 13.72
C THR A 571 -1.83 16.16 12.43
N ILE A 572 -1.65 14.84 12.52
CA ILE A 572 -1.29 13.97 11.40
C ILE A 572 -2.56 13.32 10.84
N ASN A 573 -2.74 13.36 9.52
CA ASN A 573 -3.87 12.75 8.81
C ASN A 573 -3.39 11.71 7.79
N THR A 574 -2.65 10.70 8.25
CA THR A 574 -1.91 9.78 7.36
C THR A 574 -2.54 8.40 7.16
N ASN A 575 -3.75 8.16 7.69
CA ASN A 575 -4.40 6.86 7.54
C ASN A 575 -4.70 6.50 6.08
N GLN A 576 -4.50 5.23 5.74
CA GLN A 576 -4.57 4.67 4.38
C GLN A 576 -5.92 3.99 4.16
N PHE A 577 -6.90 4.74 3.64
CA PHE A 577 -8.24 4.19 3.39
C PHE A 577 -8.31 3.36 2.12
N TYR A 578 -8.94 2.18 2.22
CA TYR A 578 -9.29 1.37 1.05
C TYR A 578 -10.64 1.79 0.43
N SER A 579 -11.64 2.07 1.27
CA SER A 579 -12.96 2.52 0.82
C SER A 579 -13.78 3.16 1.97
N GLY A 580 -14.97 3.66 1.64
CA GLY A 580 -15.90 4.16 2.64
C GLY A 580 -17.23 4.66 2.11
N GLN A 581 -18.10 5.07 3.03
CA GLN A 581 -19.45 5.57 2.76
C GLN A 581 -19.71 6.89 3.51
N ILE A 582 -20.55 7.74 2.94
CA ILE A 582 -21.02 8.97 3.58
C ILE A 582 -22.51 8.96 3.88
N GLY A 583 -22.89 9.76 4.87
CA GLY A 583 -24.28 10.00 5.25
C GLY A 583 -25.04 10.77 4.17
N ARG A 584 -26.37 10.83 4.30
CA ARG A 584 -27.21 11.50 3.31
C ARG A 584 -27.09 13.03 3.39
N ASN A 585 -27.28 13.69 2.25
CA ASN A 585 -27.38 15.15 2.15
C ASN A 585 -26.22 15.87 2.85
N PHE A 586 -25.00 15.36 2.65
CA PHE A 586 -23.82 15.69 3.46
C PHE A 586 -23.49 17.19 3.46
N ALA A 587 -23.84 17.92 2.40
CA ALA A 587 -23.55 19.35 2.28
C ALA A 587 -24.29 20.23 3.30
N VAL A 588 -25.46 19.80 3.79
CA VAL A 588 -26.35 20.62 4.64
C VAL A 588 -26.99 19.88 5.81
N GLY A 589 -26.92 18.54 5.83
CA GLY A 589 -27.45 17.70 6.90
C GLY A 589 -26.40 17.31 7.97
N PRO A 590 -26.77 16.45 8.93
CA PRO A 590 -25.81 15.78 9.80
C PRO A 590 -24.77 15.06 8.97
N GLN A 591 -23.49 15.33 9.22
CA GLN A 591 -22.41 14.77 8.41
C GLN A 591 -21.87 13.54 9.10
N TRP A 592 -21.82 12.44 8.36
CA TRP A 592 -21.24 11.18 8.79
C TRP A 592 -20.39 10.63 7.67
N TRP A 593 -19.23 10.09 8.00
CA TRP A 593 -18.50 9.20 7.11
C TRP A 593 -17.99 7.99 7.89
N ALA A 594 -17.83 6.87 7.19
CA ALA A 594 -17.24 5.64 7.71
C ALA A 594 -16.33 5.02 6.66
N GLY A 595 -15.20 4.46 7.05
CA GLY A 595 -14.26 3.81 6.13
C GLY A 595 -13.31 2.85 6.83
N GLY A 596 -12.75 1.92 6.07
CA GLY A 596 -11.72 0.99 6.52
C GLY A 596 -10.33 1.39 6.05
N MET A 597 -9.34 1.13 6.90
CA MET A 597 -7.95 1.52 6.72
C MET A 597 -7.00 0.35 6.94
N GLN A 598 -5.82 0.44 6.34
CA GLN A 598 -4.68 -0.42 6.67
C GLN A 598 -4.27 -0.26 8.15
N ASP A 599 -4.11 -1.39 8.85
CA ASP A 599 -3.65 -1.63 10.23
C ASP A 599 -4.38 -0.88 11.35
N ASN A 600 -5.26 0.06 10.99
CA ASN A 600 -5.99 0.96 11.87
C ASN A 600 -7.49 0.65 11.92
N GLY A 601 -7.89 -0.48 11.34
CA GLY A 601 -9.23 -1.04 11.36
C GLY A 601 -10.25 -0.18 10.62
N ASN A 602 -11.46 -0.16 11.16
CA ASN A 602 -12.54 0.65 10.64
C ASN A 602 -12.71 1.90 11.49
N ALA A 603 -13.14 3.02 10.91
CA ALA A 603 -13.43 4.24 11.66
C ALA A 603 -14.64 4.98 11.12
N SER A 604 -15.21 5.82 11.97
CA SER A 604 -16.23 6.79 11.56
C SER A 604 -15.99 8.15 12.21
N TRP A 605 -16.46 9.19 11.54
CA TRP A 605 -16.55 10.54 12.09
C TRP A 605 -17.94 11.10 11.83
N ASP A 606 -18.36 11.98 12.73
CA ASP A 606 -19.59 12.71 12.60
C ASP A 606 -19.43 14.16 13.06
N SER A 607 -20.28 15.04 12.55
CA SER A 607 -20.14 16.48 12.77
C SER A 607 -20.48 16.97 14.19
N SER A 608 -20.82 16.09 15.12
CA SER A 608 -20.79 16.45 16.56
C SER A 608 -19.37 16.69 17.06
N LYS A 609 -18.33 16.17 16.36
CA LYS A 609 -16.91 16.34 16.69
C LYS A 609 -16.26 17.41 15.81
N THR A 610 -15.93 18.55 16.40
CA THR A 610 -15.36 19.71 15.67
C THR A 610 -13.86 19.59 15.34
N ASN A 611 -13.14 18.66 15.96
CA ASN A 611 -11.69 18.51 15.85
C ASN A 611 -11.24 17.54 14.74
N LEU A 612 -12.14 17.05 13.88
CA LEU A 612 -11.88 16.04 12.84
C LEU A 612 -11.23 14.74 13.36
N GLN A 613 -11.35 14.48 14.66
CA GLN A 613 -10.91 13.22 15.25
C GLN A 613 -11.95 12.14 14.94
N ALA A 614 -11.55 11.10 14.20
CA ALA A 614 -12.41 9.95 13.96
C ALA A 614 -12.34 8.98 15.14
N THR A 615 -13.32 8.07 15.21
CA THR A 615 -13.37 7.03 16.24
C THR A 615 -13.31 5.66 15.58
N GLY A 616 -12.45 4.79 16.10
CA GLY A 616 -12.30 3.39 15.69
C GLY A 616 -13.57 2.59 15.94
N ARG A 617 -13.86 1.63 15.05
CA ARG A 617 -15.09 0.85 14.96
C ARG A 617 -14.78 -0.62 14.71
N SER A 618 -15.69 -1.50 15.11
CA SER A 618 -15.68 -2.93 14.79
C SER A 618 -14.47 -3.74 15.27
N VAL A 619 -13.48 -4.02 14.42
CA VAL A 619 -12.34 -4.91 14.68
C VAL A 619 -11.05 -4.20 14.25
N GLY A 620 -9.94 -4.48 14.95
CA GLY A 620 -8.63 -3.90 14.66
C GLY A 620 -7.98 -4.55 13.44
N GLY A 621 -6.67 -4.33 13.23
CA GLY A 621 -5.96 -4.81 12.04
C GLY A 621 -6.41 -4.10 10.76
N ASP A 622 -6.40 -4.77 9.62
CA ASP A 622 -6.87 -4.21 8.35
C ASP A 622 -8.40 -4.15 8.25
N GLY A 623 -8.95 -2.95 8.07
CA GLY A 623 -10.36 -2.73 7.76
C GLY A 623 -10.56 -2.33 6.30
N PHE A 624 -11.60 -2.85 5.62
CA PHE A 624 -11.83 -2.59 4.19
C PHE A 624 -13.14 -1.82 3.94
N PHE A 625 -14.14 -2.49 3.37
CA PHE A 625 -15.42 -1.87 3.06
C PHE A 625 -16.25 -1.60 4.32
N MET A 626 -16.94 -0.47 4.32
CA MET A 626 -17.93 -0.12 5.34
C MET A 626 -19.21 0.37 4.68
N ALA A 627 -20.35 0.01 5.26
CA ALA A 627 -21.64 0.55 4.86
C ALA A 627 -22.54 0.73 6.08
N PHE A 628 -23.41 1.74 6.05
CA PHE A 628 -24.39 1.99 7.11
C PHE A 628 -25.70 2.53 6.53
N ASP A 629 -26.80 2.41 7.26
CA ASP A 629 -28.08 2.99 6.84
C ASP A 629 -28.03 4.53 6.96
N PRO A 630 -28.05 5.28 5.83
CA PRO A 630 -27.79 6.71 5.85
C PRO A 630 -29.06 7.55 6.08
N LEU A 631 -30.19 6.94 6.45
CA LEU A 631 -31.44 7.65 6.69
C LEU A 631 -31.44 8.34 8.06
N VAL A 632 -32.11 9.49 8.18
CA VAL A 632 -32.10 10.26 9.44
C VAL A 632 -32.60 9.45 10.60
N GLY A 633 -31.81 9.44 11.66
CA GLY A 633 -32.07 8.71 12.90
C GLY A 633 -31.54 7.28 12.85
N THR A 634 -31.21 6.74 11.67
CA THR A 634 -30.60 5.40 11.54
C THR A 634 -29.08 5.46 11.57
N GLU A 635 -28.46 6.64 11.45
CA GLU A 635 -27.00 6.75 11.55
C GLU A 635 -26.51 6.29 12.94
N THR A 636 -27.29 6.53 14.00
CA THR A 636 -26.96 6.14 15.39
C THR A 636 -27.71 4.91 15.90
N ALA A 637 -28.77 4.46 15.21
CA ALA A 637 -29.61 3.34 15.65
C ALA A 637 -29.82 2.25 14.59
N GLY A 638 -29.32 2.44 13.37
CA GLY A 638 -29.49 1.53 12.24
C GLY A 638 -28.44 0.42 12.18
N TRP A 639 -28.41 -0.24 11.03
CA TRP A 639 -27.39 -1.25 10.72
C TRP A 639 -26.10 -0.59 10.26
N TRP A 640 -24.99 -1.12 10.77
CA TRP A 640 -23.64 -0.79 10.33
C TRP A 640 -22.92 -2.08 9.99
N PHE A 641 -22.18 -2.07 8.88
CA PHE A 641 -21.44 -3.20 8.36
C PHE A 641 -20.00 -2.78 8.13
N SER A 642 -19.09 -3.69 8.45
CA SER A 642 -17.66 -3.56 8.23
C SER A 642 -17.13 -4.87 7.67
N GLU A 643 -16.15 -4.76 6.79
CA GLU A 643 -15.30 -5.85 6.38
C GLU A 643 -13.98 -5.81 7.14
N TYR A 644 -13.53 -7.02 7.45
CA TYR A 644 -12.20 -7.40 7.90
C TYR A 644 -11.57 -8.37 6.88
N THR A 645 -10.28 -8.64 7.02
CA THR A 645 -9.48 -9.48 6.10
C THR A 645 -10.21 -10.72 5.60
N TYR A 646 -10.02 -11.02 4.31
CA TYR A 646 -10.60 -12.18 3.62
C TYR A 646 -12.13 -12.18 3.58
N GLY A 647 -12.75 -11.02 3.34
CA GLY A 647 -14.20 -10.89 3.22
C GLY A 647 -14.94 -11.14 4.54
N SER A 648 -14.27 -11.12 5.70
CA SER A 648 -14.93 -11.36 6.99
C SER A 648 -15.82 -10.18 7.35
N MET A 649 -17.14 -10.37 7.31
CA MET A 649 -18.09 -9.28 7.58
C MET A 649 -18.61 -9.27 9.02
N TYR A 650 -18.53 -8.10 9.64
CA TYR A 650 -19.05 -7.76 10.95
C TYR A 650 -20.19 -6.75 10.82
N CYS A 651 -21.11 -6.77 11.77
CA CYS A 651 -22.19 -5.80 11.80
C CYS A 651 -22.66 -5.46 13.21
N SER A 652 -23.05 -4.20 13.36
CA SER A 652 -23.72 -3.65 14.54
C SER A 652 -25.18 -3.36 14.20
N LYS A 653 -26.04 -3.49 15.21
CA LYS A 653 -27.50 -3.33 15.09
C LYS A 653 -28.05 -2.50 16.25
N ASN A 654 -29.03 -1.63 15.99
CA ASN A 654 -29.82 -0.93 17.02
C ASN A 654 -29.00 -0.04 17.97
N SER A 655 -27.75 0.24 17.60
CA SER A 655 -26.79 1.08 18.33
C SER A 655 -25.78 1.74 17.38
N GLY A 656 -26.04 1.66 16.08
CA GLY A 656 -25.29 2.37 15.04
C GLY A 656 -23.80 2.07 15.07
N ALA A 657 -23.00 3.11 14.84
CA ALA A 657 -21.54 3.06 14.92
C ALA A 657 -21.02 2.71 16.33
N ASP A 658 -21.81 2.99 17.38
CA ASP A 658 -21.44 2.74 18.78
C ASP A 658 -21.90 1.37 19.29
N GLY A 659 -22.51 0.53 18.47
CA GLY A 659 -22.98 -0.78 18.89
C GLY A 659 -21.90 -1.85 18.91
N PRO A 660 -22.07 -2.93 19.70
CA PRO A 660 -21.18 -4.07 19.60
C PRO A 660 -21.30 -4.67 18.19
N PHE A 661 -20.17 -4.77 17.52
CA PHE A 661 -20.08 -5.45 16.23
C PHE A 661 -19.97 -6.96 16.47
N SER A 662 -20.75 -7.74 15.72
CA SER A 662 -20.71 -9.20 15.78
C SER A 662 -20.38 -9.79 14.41
N SER A 663 -19.64 -10.89 14.39
CA SER A 663 -19.28 -11.63 13.17
C SER A 663 -20.48 -12.37 12.54
N GLY A 664 -20.29 -12.97 11.36
CA GLY A 664 -21.32 -13.78 10.71
C GLY A 664 -22.42 -12.96 10.05
N CYS A 665 -22.07 -11.76 9.57
CA CYS A 665 -22.98 -10.89 8.83
C CYS A 665 -22.86 -11.07 7.31
N GLY A 666 -21.83 -11.80 6.86
CA GLY A 666 -21.62 -12.23 5.47
C GLY A 666 -22.27 -13.59 5.18
N PRO A 667 -22.07 -14.15 3.99
CA PRO A 667 -22.56 -15.48 3.61
C PRO A 667 -22.05 -16.58 4.57
N ASN A 668 -22.94 -17.50 5.00
CA ASN A 668 -22.62 -18.56 5.97
C ASN A 668 -21.57 -19.58 5.49
N ALA A 669 -21.37 -19.68 4.17
CA ALA A 669 -20.33 -20.45 3.54
C ALA A 669 -19.95 -19.73 2.25
N TYR A 670 -18.77 -19.11 2.22
CA TYR A 670 -18.18 -18.67 0.97
C TYR A 670 -18.01 -19.91 0.08
N ALA A 671 -18.68 -19.92 -1.07
CA ALA A 671 -18.54 -20.99 -2.05
C ALA A 671 -17.31 -20.78 -2.95
N GLY A 672 -16.75 -19.57 -2.96
CA GLY A 672 -15.47 -19.19 -3.58
C GLY A 672 -14.46 -18.69 -2.56
N THR A 673 -13.38 -18.08 -3.03
CA THR A 673 -12.27 -17.56 -2.21
C THR A 673 -12.28 -16.03 -2.21
N PRO A 674 -12.71 -15.35 -1.12
CA PRO A 674 -12.55 -13.91 -1.03
C PRO A 674 -11.05 -13.56 -1.11
N ASP A 675 -10.75 -12.51 -1.87
CA ASP A 675 -9.43 -11.90 -1.93
C ASP A 675 -9.08 -11.25 -0.58
N TRP A 676 -7.94 -10.57 -0.49
CA TRP A 676 -7.55 -9.71 0.63
C TRP A 676 -8.70 -8.83 1.15
N SER A 677 -9.48 -8.29 0.20
CA SER A 677 -10.71 -7.52 0.41
C SER A 677 -11.80 -7.97 -0.55
N MET A 678 -13.06 -7.71 -0.21
CA MET A 678 -14.26 -8.15 -0.92
C MET A 678 -15.22 -6.97 -1.01
N PRO A 679 -15.41 -6.36 -2.20
CA PRO A 679 -16.31 -5.23 -2.34
C PRO A 679 -17.73 -5.62 -1.93
N PHE A 680 -18.30 -4.87 -0.99
CA PHE A 680 -19.72 -4.93 -0.67
C PHE A 680 -20.33 -3.54 -0.57
N LEU A 681 -21.62 -3.45 -0.86
CA LEU A 681 -22.39 -2.21 -0.84
C LEU A 681 -23.74 -2.42 -0.18
N MET A 682 -24.18 -1.42 0.57
CA MET A 682 -25.60 -1.24 0.89
C MET A 682 -26.26 -0.43 -0.22
N ASP A 683 -27.45 -0.84 -0.66
CA ASP A 683 -28.23 -0.03 -1.59
C ASP A 683 -28.81 1.20 -0.86
N THR A 684 -28.06 2.29 -0.92
CA THR A 684 -28.44 3.58 -0.37
C THR A 684 -29.27 4.41 -1.34
N LEU A 685 -29.56 3.90 -2.54
CA LEU A 685 -30.30 4.63 -3.57
C LEU A 685 -31.75 4.11 -3.65
N HIS A 686 -31.93 2.79 -3.53
CA HIS A 686 -33.23 2.12 -3.56
C HIS A 686 -33.46 1.39 -2.25
N CYS A 687 -34.18 2.06 -1.36
CA CYS A 687 -34.68 1.44 -0.15
C CYS A 687 -35.99 2.09 0.30
N THR A 688 -36.56 1.67 1.44
CA THR A 688 -37.78 2.33 1.91
C THR A 688 -37.48 3.76 2.36
N ASN A 689 -38.52 4.53 2.69
CA ASN A 689 -38.33 5.87 3.29
C ASN A 689 -37.79 5.86 4.72
N SER A 690 -37.60 4.68 5.32
CA SER A 690 -37.25 4.53 6.75
C SER A 690 -36.10 3.56 7.03
N VAL A 691 -35.72 2.70 6.08
CA VAL A 691 -34.63 1.75 6.29
C VAL A 691 -34.06 1.22 4.96
N CYS A 692 -32.73 1.08 4.91
CA CYS A 692 -32.02 0.40 3.83
C CYS A 692 -31.68 -1.06 4.16
N ARG A 693 -32.06 -1.99 3.25
CA ARG A 693 -32.07 -3.46 3.51
C ARG A 693 -31.62 -4.34 2.35
N ASN A 694 -31.21 -3.73 1.25
CA ASN A 694 -30.63 -4.47 0.12
C ASN A 694 -29.12 -4.31 0.18
N MET A 695 -28.40 -5.40 -0.02
CA MET A 695 -26.94 -5.40 -0.07
C MET A 695 -26.46 -6.33 -1.16
N ILE A 696 -25.35 -5.96 -1.78
CA ILE A 696 -24.64 -6.75 -2.78
C ILE A 696 -23.19 -6.90 -2.33
N LEU A 697 -22.60 -8.06 -2.56
CA LEU A 697 -21.16 -8.30 -2.37
C LEU A 697 -20.61 -9.14 -3.51
N GLY A 698 -19.31 -9.00 -3.78
CA GLY A 698 -18.60 -9.72 -4.84
C GLY A 698 -17.33 -10.37 -4.32
N GLU A 699 -17.20 -11.67 -4.56
CA GLU A 699 -15.96 -12.44 -4.47
C GLU A 699 -15.71 -13.12 -5.83
N ASP A 700 -15.48 -14.42 -5.94
CA ASP A 700 -15.53 -15.12 -7.22
C ASP A 700 -16.95 -15.13 -7.81
N TYR A 701 -17.95 -15.01 -6.95
CA TYR A 701 -19.38 -14.91 -7.26
C TYR A 701 -19.98 -13.64 -6.67
N VAL A 702 -21.16 -13.27 -7.17
CA VAL A 702 -21.97 -12.17 -6.64
C VAL A 702 -23.08 -12.71 -5.77
N TRP A 703 -23.27 -12.07 -4.61
CA TRP A 703 -24.30 -12.41 -3.65
C TRP A 703 -25.16 -11.19 -3.33
N ASN A 704 -26.45 -11.44 -3.16
CA ASN A 704 -27.40 -10.43 -2.71
C ASN A 704 -28.03 -10.85 -1.38
N ALA A 705 -28.24 -9.87 -0.50
CA ALA A 705 -29.19 -9.93 0.58
C ALA A 705 -30.31 -8.91 0.33
N GLY A 706 -31.51 -9.21 0.81
CA GLY A 706 -32.66 -8.33 0.68
C GLY A 706 -33.63 -8.49 1.84
N ALA A 707 -34.37 -7.41 2.14
CA ALA A 707 -35.48 -7.39 3.10
C ALA A 707 -35.15 -7.88 4.53
N PHE A 708 -33.89 -7.86 4.97
CA PHE A 708 -33.54 -8.24 6.34
C PHE A 708 -34.02 -7.19 7.35
N GLY A 709 -34.66 -7.66 8.43
CA GLY A 709 -35.26 -6.80 9.45
C GLY A 709 -34.39 -6.67 10.69
N THR A 710 -34.87 -7.24 11.79
CA THR A 710 -34.12 -7.31 13.05
C THR A 710 -33.09 -8.43 13.08
N GLN A 711 -33.06 -9.29 12.07
CA GLN A 711 -32.12 -10.40 11.95
C GLN A 711 -30.98 -10.03 10.99
N LYS A 712 -29.85 -10.74 11.11
CA LYS A 712 -28.70 -10.59 10.20
C LYS A 712 -29.13 -10.87 8.74
N PRO A 713 -28.42 -10.29 7.75
CA PRO A 713 -28.72 -10.53 6.35
C PRO A 713 -28.70 -12.02 5.99
N THR A 714 -29.63 -12.45 5.15
CA THR A 714 -29.60 -13.78 4.54
C THR A 714 -29.13 -13.64 3.11
N TRP A 715 -27.94 -14.16 2.83
CA TRP A 715 -27.27 -14.06 1.54
C TRP A 715 -27.69 -15.17 0.58
N ARG A 716 -27.88 -14.80 -0.69
CA ARG A 716 -28.14 -15.72 -1.80
C ARG A 716 -27.13 -15.45 -2.92
N ARG A 717 -26.47 -16.50 -3.39
CA ARG A 717 -25.62 -16.43 -4.58
C ARG A 717 -26.51 -16.19 -5.80
N ILE A 718 -26.18 -15.18 -6.59
CA ILE A 718 -26.99 -14.76 -7.75
C ILE A 718 -26.23 -14.89 -9.08
N SER A 719 -24.98 -15.34 -9.05
CA SER A 719 -24.18 -15.57 -10.26
C SER A 719 -23.54 -16.96 -10.28
N GLY A 720 -23.07 -17.38 -11.46
CA GLY A 720 -21.95 -18.31 -11.57
C GLY A 720 -20.63 -17.62 -11.18
N SER A 721 -19.51 -18.33 -11.26
CA SER A 721 -18.21 -17.70 -11.07
C SER A 721 -18.00 -16.70 -12.21
N LEU A 722 -17.64 -15.46 -11.85
CA LEU A 722 -17.40 -14.37 -12.80
C LEU A 722 -15.90 -14.18 -13.10
N ILE A 723 -15.05 -14.98 -12.47
CA ILE A 723 -13.61 -14.95 -12.70
C ILE A 723 -13.20 -16.00 -13.73
N ARG A 724 -11.94 -15.92 -14.18
CA ARG A 724 -11.33 -16.92 -15.07
C ARG A 724 -11.50 -18.34 -14.51
N SER A 725 -11.98 -19.26 -15.34
CA SER A 725 -12.24 -20.65 -14.93
C SER A 725 -11.00 -21.34 -14.35
N GLY A 726 -11.16 -21.98 -13.19
CA GLY A 726 -10.08 -22.65 -12.47
C GLY A 726 -9.04 -21.70 -11.87
N SER A 727 -9.25 -20.39 -11.97
CA SER A 727 -8.43 -19.41 -11.27
C SER A 727 -8.76 -19.42 -9.79
N THR A 728 -7.72 -19.21 -9.01
CA THR A 728 -7.75 -19.17 -7.55
C THR A 728 -7.04 -17.91 -7.03
N THR A 729 -6.71 -16.98 -7.95
CA THR A 729 -5.97 -15.73 -7.69
C THR A 729 -6.67 -14.52 -8.28
N ASP A 730 -7.73 -14.75 -9.04
CA ASP A 730 -8.57 -13.71 -9.61
C ASP A 730 -9.77 -13.53 -8.68
N SER A 731 -10.35 -12.32 -8.68
CA SER A 731 -11.44 -11.95 -7.77
C SER A 731 -12.25 -10.81 -8.37
N ILE A 732 -13.51 -10.67 -7.97
CA ILE A 732 -14.24 -9.42 -8.15
C ILE A 732 -13.64 -8.40 -7.18
N ILE A 733 -13.22 -7.25 -7.73
CA ILE A 733 -12.59 -6.16 -6.98
C ILE A 733 -13.30 -4.82 -7.12
N ALA A 734 -14.23 -4.72 -8.08
CA ALA A 734 -15.10 -3.57 -8.24
C ALA A 734 -16.55 -4.03 -8.38
N LEU A 735 -17.47 -3.33 -7.74
CA LEU A 735 -18.90 -3.67 -7.73
C LEU A 735 -19.71 -2.39 -7.61
N ASN A 736 -20.81 -2.27 -8.34
CA ASN A 736 -21.72 -1.14 -8.19
C ASN A 736 -23.17 -1.47 -8.56
N LEU A 737 -24.11 -0.71 -8.01
CA LEU A 737 -25.55 -0.76 -8.31
C LEU A 737 -25.95 0.42 -9.19
N ALA A 738 -26.89 0.21 -10.11
CA ALA A 738 -27.32 1.27 -11.02
C ALA A 738 -28.36 2.21 -10.36
N PRO A 739 -28.15 3.54 -10.33
CA PRO A 739 -29.10 4.48 -9.70
C PRO A 739 -30.49 4.56 -10.34
N SER A 740 -30.62 4.11 -11.60
CA SER A 740 -31.87 4.17 -12.36
C SER A 740 -32.68 2.87 -12.35
N GLU A 741 -32.14 1.78 -11.79
CA GLU A 741 -32.80 0.48 -11.76
C GLU A 741 -32.30 -0.37 -10.57
N PRO A 742 -33.12 -0.62 -9.53
CA PRO A 742 -32.73 -1.38 -8.34
C PRO A 742 -32.31 -2.83 -8.61
N LYS A 743 -32.59 -3.37 -9.80
CA LYS A 743 -32.21 -4.74 -10.17
C LYS A 743 -30.91 -4.82 -10.98
N ALA A 744 -30.29 -3.70 -11.33
CA ALA A 744 -29.12 -3.68 -12.19
C ALA A 744 -27.81 -3.48 -11.41
N ALA A 745 -26.79 -4.25 -11.76
CA ALA A 745 -25.47 -4.20 -11.15
C ALA A 745 -24.36 -4.54 -12.16
N ALA A 746 -23.14 -4.11 -11.87
CA ALA A 746 -21.95 -4.47 -12.63
C ALA A 746 -20.79 -4.83 -11.70
N ALA A 747 -19.93 -5.74 -12.15
CA ALA A 747 -18.81 -6.28 -11.41
C ALA A 747 -17.54 -6.29 -12.28
N GLY A 748 -16.46 -5.71 -11.78
CA GLY A 748 -15.14 -5.69 -12.40
C GLY A 748 -14.16 -6.61 -11.67
N THR A 749 -13.29 -7.28 -12.41
CA THR A 749 -12.40 -8.33 -11.88
C THR A 749 -10.92 -7.98 -12.00
N ALA A 750 -10.11 -8.66 -11.18
CA ALA A 750 -8.66 -8.51 -11.10
C ALA A 750 -7.93 -8.81 -12.42
N GLU A 751 -8.50 -9.68 -13.23
CA GLU A 751 -7.97 -10.12 -14.51
C GLU A 751 -8.51 -9.35 -15.72
N GLY A 752 -9.27 -8.28 -15.50
CA GLY A 752 -9.74 -7.43 -16.60
C GLY A 752 -11.01 -7.91 -17.29
N LYS A 753 -11.87 -8.64 -16.57
CA LYS A 753 -13.25 -8.89 -16.99
C LYS A 753 -14.21 -7.92 -16.34
N LEU A 754 -15.27 -7.62 -17.08
CA LEU A 754 -16.34 -6.73 -16.67
C LEU A 754 -17.67 -7.41 -16.98
N TRP A 755 -18.53 -7.47 -15.98
CA TRP A 755 -19.80 -8.18 -16.03
C TRP A 755 -20.95 -7.26 -15.68
N TRP A 756 -22.09 -7.49 -16.30
CA TRP A 756 -23.32 -6.74 -16.02
C TRP A 756 -24.54 -7.65 -15.93
N SER A 757 -25.46 -7.29 -15.04
CA SER A 757 -26.77 -7.92 -14.91
C SER A 757 -27.86 -6.86 -14.75
N ALA A 758 -29.03 -7.09 -15.36
CA ALA A 758 -30.22 -6.24 -15.21
C ALA A 758 -31.25 -6.79 -14.21
N ASN A 759 -30.99 -7.96 -13.61
CA ASN A 759 -32.00 -8.69 -12.86
C ASN A 759 -31.42 -9.38 -11.61
N THR A 760 -30.54 -8.70 -10.87
CA THR A 760 -29.94 -9.22 -9.62
C THR A 760 -30.96 -9.39 -8.49
N TYR A 761 -32.08 -8.67 -8.57
CA TYR A 761 -33.25 -8.81 -7.71
C TYR A 761 -34.53 -9.09 -8.52
N THR A 762 -35.54 -9.62 -7.83
CA THR A 762 -36.93 -9.78 -8.31
C THR A 762 -37.93 -9.18 -7.31
N GLY A 763 -39.21 -9.15 -7.68
CA GLY A 763 -40.31 -8.67 -6.84
C GLY A 763 -41.11 -7.56 -7.51
N THR A 764 -42.43 -7.56 -7.32
CA THR A 764 -43.34 -6.57 -7.93
C THR A 764 -43.08 -5.14 -7.44
N ASN A 765 -42.61 -4.98 -6.19
CA ASN A 765 -42.25 -3.70 -5.61
C ASN A 765 -40.73 -3.41 -5.66
N CYS A 766 -39.95 -4.21 -6.40
CA CYS A 766 -38.54 -3.95 -6.65
C CYS A 766 -38.41 -3.08 -7.90
N THR A 767 -38.84 -1.83 -7.78
CA THR A 767 -38.92 -0.88 -8.90
C THR A 767 -38.47 0.50 -8.46
N GLN A 768 -38.01 1.31 -9.41
CA GLN A 768 -37.65 2.70 -9.15
C GLN A 768 -38.81 3.52 -8.58
N ALA A 769 -40.04 3.28 -9.05
CA ALA A 769 -41.22 3.99 -8.59
C ALA A 769 -41.58 3.67 -7.13
N ALA A 770 -41.27 2.46 -6.67
CA ALA A 770 -41.49 2.06 -5.28
C ALA A 770 -40.36 2.54 -4.36
N ALA A 771 -39.17 2.88 -4.88
CA ALA A 771 -38.06 3.36 -4.06
C ALA A 771 -38.46 4.59 -3.23
N ASN A 772 -37.95 4.69 -2.01
CA ASN A 772 -38.31 5.70 -1.02
C ASN A 772 -39.79 5.69 -0.60
N THR A 773 -40.47 4.55 -0.72
CA THR A 773 -41.80 4.32 -0.15
C THR A 773 -41.76 3.19 0.88
N SER A 774 -42.79 3.07 1.72
CA SER A 774 -42.87 1.97 2.70
C SER A 774 -43.08 0.59 2.05
N THR A 775 -43.44 0.52 0.77
CA THR A 775 -43.75 -0.74 0.07
C THR A 775 -42.58 -1.30 -0.74
N PHE A 776 -41.48 -0.56 -0.88
CA PHE A 776 -40.29 -1.01 -1.60
C PHE A 776 -39.78 -2.34 -1.03
N ALA A 777 -39.64 -3.34 -1.89
CA ALA A 777 -39.17 -4.66 -1.49
C ALA A 777 -38.54 -5.40 -2.66
N CYS A 778 -37.34 -5.92 -2.45
CA CYS A 778 -36.60 -6.72 -3.41
C CYS A 778 -36.25 -8.09 -2.82
N THR A 779 -36.27 -9.12 -3.65
CA THR A 779 -35.85 -10.49 -3.30
C THR A 779 -34.66 -10.89 -4.18
N PRO A 780 -33.53 -11.37 -3.61
CA PRO A 780 -32.39 -11.82 -4.41
C PRO A 780 -32.78 -12.80 -5.52
N ASN A 781 -32.29 -12.59 -6.73
CA ASN A 781 -32.58 -13.45 -7.88
C ASN A 781 -31.48 -14.47 -8.12
N THR A 782 -31.66 -15.72 -7.68
CA THR A 782 -30.68 -16.80 -7.90
C THR A 782 -30.56 -17.22 -9.38
N SER A 783 -31.47 -16.76 -10.24
CA SER A 783 -31.46 -16.97 -11.69
C SER A 783 -31.04 -15.70 -12.46
N ALA A 784 -30.35 -14.75 -11.80
CA ALA A 784 -29.87 -13.54 -12.46
C ALA A 784 -28.91 -13.92 -13.61
N THR A 785 -29.00 -13.18 -14.71
CA THR A 785 -28.13 -13.39 -15.87
C THR A 785 -27.01 -12.37 -15.81
N TRP A 786 -25.78 -12.85 -15.77
CA TRP A 786 -24.57 -12.04 -15.84
C TRP A 786 -23.97 -12.17 -17.23
N ARG A 787 -23.68 -11.03 -17.86
CA ARG A 787 -23.17 -10.94 -19.23
C ARG A 787 -21.77 -10.36 -19.19
N ASP A 788 -20.84 -11.04 -19.83
CA ASP A 788 -19.51 -10.49 -20.12
C ASP A 788 -19.70 -9.32 -21.10
N VAL A 789 -19.08 -8.18 -20.78
CA VAL A 789 -19.19 -6.92 -21.51
C VAL A 789 -18.27 -6.90 -22.73
N ASP A 790 -17.14 -7.60 -22.65
CA ASP A 790 -16.17 -7.71 -23.74
C ASP A 790 -15.45 -9.06 -23.65
N SER A 791 -16.10 -10.11 -24.16
CA SER A 791 -15.63 -11.49 -24.01
C SER A 791 -14.23 -11.74 -24.60
N THR A 792 -13.85 -10.97 -25.61
CA THR A 792 -12.54 -11.04 -26.26
C THR A 792 -11.55 -9.98 -25.78
N ASN A 793 -11.97 -9.05 -24.92
CA ASN A 793 -11.19 -7.85 -24.57
C ASN A 793 -10.70 -7.11 -25.83
N ALA A 794 -11.59 -6.97 -26.83
CA ALA A 794 -11.25 -6.36 -28.11
C ALA A 794 -11.15 -4.82 -28.01
N VAL A 795 -11.83 -4.23 -27.03
CA VAL A 795 -11.79 -2.80 -26.73
C VAL A 795 -11.37 -2.58 -25.28
N LEU A 796 -12.01 -3.27 -24.33
CA LEU A 796 -11.66 -3.18 -22.93
C LEU A 796 -10.30 -3.86 -22.68
N PRO A 797 -9.30 -3.15 -22.15
CA PRO A 797 -7.98 -3.72 -21.93
C PRO A 797 -8.05 -4.90 -20.96
N ASN A 798 -7.25 -5.93 -21.21
CA ASN A 798 -7.08 -7.06 -20.29
C ASN A 798 -6.20 -6.66 -19.09
N ARG A 799 -6.68 -5.68 -18.31
CA ARG A 799 -6.06 -5.08 -17.11
C ARG A 799 -7.10 -4.98 -15.99
N ALA A 800 -6.66 -5.00 -14.74
CA ALA A 800 -7.55 -5.00 -13.58
C ALA A 800 -8.61 -3.88 -13.65
N ILE A 801 -9.88 -4.21 -13.39
CA ILE A 801 -10.96 -3.23 -13.34
C ILE A 801 -11.12 -2.76 -11.91
N LEU A 802 -10.52 -1.61 -11.58
CA LEU A 802 -10.45 -1.09 -10.21
C LEU A 802 -11.70 -0.30 -9.80
N GLY A 803 -12.53 0.13 -10.76
CA GLY A 803 -13.75 0.88 -10.46
C GLY A 803 -14.82 0.74 -11.52
N VAL A 804 -16.09 0.84 -11.09
CA VAL A 804 -17.27 0.79 -11.95
C VAL A 804 -18.28 1.84 -11.49
N ALA A 805 -18.85 2.62 -12.41
CA ALA A 805 -19.90 3.58 -12.10
C ALA A 805 -20.97 3.62 -13.19
N PHE A 806 -22.24 3.67 -12.80
CA PHE A 806 -23.37 3.72 -13.72
C PHE A 806 -23.73 5.15 -14.12
N ASP A 807 -24.26 5.30 -15.32
CA ASP A 807 -25.04 6.48 -15.66
C ASP A 807 -26.27 6.58 -14.73
N PRO A 808 -26.50 7.74 -14.09
CA PRO A 808 -27.58 7.89 -13.11
C PRO A 808 -28.98 7.79 -13.72
N THR A 809 -29.10 7.95 -15.05
CA THR A 809 -30.37 7.95 -15.79
C THR A 809 -30.59 6.69 -16.61
N ASP A 810 -29.57 5.84 -16.78
CA ASP A 810 -29.63 4.70 -17.70
C ASP A 810 -28.74 3.53 -17.27
N HIS A 811 -29.34 2.51 -16.65
CA HIS A 811 -28.65 1.32 -16.14
C HIS A 811 -28.02 0.42 -17.23
N THR A 812 -28.28 0.71 -18.51
CA THR A 812 -27.64 0.00 -19.63
C THR A 812 -26.38 0.71 -20.12
N ARG A 813 -26.07 1.91 -19.58
CA ARG A 813 -24.82 2.65 -19.80
C ARG A 813 -24.04 2.77 -18.49
N PHE A 814 -22.76 2.42 -18.52
CA PHE A 814 -21.87 2.54 -17.37
C PHE A 814 -20.41 2.65 -17.82
N TYR A 815 -19.54 2.92 -16.87
CA TYR A 815 -18.13 3.20 -17.09
C TYR A 815 -17.24 2.34 -16.22
N SER A 816 -16.07 1.96 -16.73
CA SER A 816 -15.03 1.26 -15.98
C SER A 816 -13.77 2.09 -15.85
N ALA A 817 -13.17 2.09 -14.66
CA ALA A 817 -11.80 2.55 -14.41
C ALA A 817 -10.83 1.38 -14.46
N VAL A 818 -9.83 1.48 -15.34
CA VAL A 818 -8.88 0.42 -15.65
C VAL A 818 -7.51 0.74 -15.04
N GLY A 819 -7.03 -0.19 -14.22
CA GLY A 819 -5.74 -0.12 -13.55
C GLY A 819 -4.55 -0.39 -14.47
N GLY A 820 -3.36 -0.36 -13.89
CA GLY A 820 -2.09 -0.59 -14.58
C GLY A 820 -1.78 0.43 -15.67
N PHE A 821 -0.93 0.06 -16.64
CA PHE A 821 -0.35 0.95 -17.65
C PHE A 821 -0.55 0.45 -19.08
N ASP A 822 -0.59 1.36 -20.06
CA ASP A 822 -0.83 1.06 -21.47
C ASP A 822 0.23 0.12 -22.07
N ASP A 823 1.48 0.20 -21.61
CA ASP A 823 2.58 -0.70 -21.98
C ASP A 823 2.24 -2.19 -21.73
N ASN A 824 1.30 -2.48 -20.83
CA ASN A 824 0.87 -3.84 -20.52
C ASN A 824 -0.18 -4.39 -21.50
N THR A 825 -0.88 -3.51 -22.22
CA THR A 825 -1.88 -3.86 -23.23
C THR A 825 -1.80 -2.92 -24.43
N PRO A 826 -0.69 -2.91 -25.20
CA PRO A 826 -0.43 -1.89 -26.20
C PRO A 826 -1.43 -1.88 -27.37
N THR A 827 -2.15 -2.98 -27.60
CA THR A 827 -3.20 -3.08 -28.63
C THR A 827 -4.54 -2.49 -28.20
N THR A 828 -4.75 -2.32 -26.90
CA THR A 828 -5.96 -1.77 -26.27
C THR A 828 -5.51 -0.81 -25.15
N PRO A 829 -4.97 0.38 -25.49
CA PRO A 829 -4.58 1.37 -24.50
C PRO A 829 -5.81 2.07 -23.90
N GLY A 830 -5.63 2.77 -22.78
CA GLY A 830 -6.63 3.59 -22.12
C GLY A 830 -7.00 3.16 -20.71
N HIS A 831 -7.61 4.08 -19.97
CA HIS A 831 -7.97 3.94 -18.55
C HIS A 831 -9.46 4.07 -18.26
N ILE A 832 -10.24 4.70 -19.14
CA ILE A 832 -11.69 4.88 -18.95
C ILE A 832 -12.43 4.37 -20.17
N PHE A 833 -13.45 3.54 -19.94
CA PHE A 833 -14.26 2.97 -21.00
C PHE A 833 -15.74 3.12 -20.68
N GLU A 834 -16.52 3.47 -21.70
CA GLU A 834 -17.98 3.42 -21.66
C GLU A 834 -18.47 2.10 -22.23
N HIS A 835 -19.49 1.55 -21.60
CA HIS A 835 -20.15 0.31 -21.99
C HIS A 835 -21.65 0.55 -22.15
N LYS A 836 -22.19 0.18 -23.31
CA LYS A 836 -23.60 0.36 -23.63
C LYS A 836 -24.23 -0.93 -24.15
N TRP A 837 -25.28 -1.38 -23.48
CA TRP A 837 -26.12 -2.48 -23.95
C TRP A 837 -27.29 -1.96 -24.78
N ASN A 838 -27.50 -2.52 -25.98
CA ASN A 838 -28.62 -2.15 -26.86
C ASN A 838 -29.81 -3.12 -26.81
N GLY A 839 -29.77 -4.13 -25.95
CA GLY A 839 -30.74 -5.23 -25.91
C GLY A 839 -30.20 -6.57 -26.42
N SER A 840 -29.12 -6.56 -27.20
CA SER A 840 -28.56 -7.76 -27.84
C SER A 840 -27.03 -7.83 -27.86
N THR A 841 -26.34 -6.69 -27.99
CA THR A 841 -24.88 -6.60 -28.06
C THR A 841 -24.35 -5.42 -27.24
N TRP A 842 -23.08 -5.51 -26.86
CA TRP A 842 -22.34 -4.43 -26.22
C TRP A 842 -21.72 -3.51 -27.27
N THR A 843 -21.72 -2.21 -26.97
CA THR A 843 -20.83 -1.22 -27.60
C THR A 843 -19.89 -0.71 -26.52
N ASN A 844 -18.60 -0.92 -26.72
CA ASN A 844 -17.54 -0.49 -25.81
C ASN A 844 -16.76 0.63 -26.47
N VAL A 845 -16.51 1.73 -25.76
CA VAL A 845 -15.83 2.91 -26.30
C VAL A 845 -14.77 3.37 -25.33
N ASN A 846 -13.55 3.56 -25.82
CA ASN A 846 -12.49 4.19 -25.04
C ASN A 846 -12.81 5.67 -24.82
N LYS A 847 -12.89 6.08 -23.55
CA LYS A 847 -13.20 7.43 -23.06
C LYS A 847 -12.03 8.06 -22.30
N THR A 848 -10.82 7.53 -22.45
CA THR A 848 -9.60 7.99 -21.78
C THR A 848 -9.25 9.43 -22.14
N GLY A 849 -9.48 9.84 -23.38
CA GLY A 849 -9.24 11.22 -23.79
C GLY A 849 -7.78 11.65 -23.63
N ASN A 850 -7.57 12.76 -22.93
CA ASN A 850 -6.25 13.34 -22.64
C ASN A 850 -5.65 12.91 -21.28
N LEU A 851 -6.19 11.92 -20.58
CA LEU A 851 -5.61 11.46 -19.31
C LEU A 851 -4.16 10.95 -19.48
N PRO A 852 -3.30 11.10 -18.46
CA PRO A 852 -1.98 10.47 -18.44
C PRO A 852 -2.07 8.94 -18.30
N ASP A 853 -1.02 8.23 -18.72
CA ASP A 853 -0.91 6.78 -18.55
C ASP A 853 -0.56 6.42 -17.09
N VAL A 854 -1.60 6.41 -16.24
CA VAL A 854 -1.52 6.03 -14.83
C VAL A 854 -2.76 5.21 -14.43
N PRO A 855 -2.62 4.29 -13.46
CA PRO A 855 -3.74 3.49 -12.99
C PRO A 855 -4.93 4.35 -12.52
N ALA A 856 -6.09 4.10 -13.14
CA ALA A 856 -7.37 4.65 -12.74
C ALA A 856 -8.04 3.74 -11.72
N ALA A 857 -8.59 4.31 -10.63
CA ALA A 857 -9.17 3.55 -9.53
C ALA A 857 -10.61 4.01 -9.22
N GLY A 858 -10.79 5.00 -8.34
CA GLY A 858 -12.12 5.46 -7.95
C GLY A 858 -12.84 6.17 -9.10
N ILE A 859 -14.08 5.80 -9.41
CA ILE A 859 -14.89 6.46 -10.45
C ILE A 859 -16.30 6.74 -9.91
N ALA A 860 -16.81 7.94 -10.20
CA ALA A 860 -18.17 8.34 -9.84
C ALA A 860 -18.78 9.22 -10.95
N VAL A 861 -20.10 9.15 -11.12
CA VAL A 861 -20.84 10.01 -12.05
C VAL A 861 -21.64 11.02 -11.24
N ASN A 862 -21.71 12.28 -11.69
CA ASN A 862 -22.53 13.27 -11.01
C ASN A 862 -24.02 12.89 -11.16
N PRO A 863 -24.76 12.63 -10.05
CA PRO A 863 -26.18 12.30 -10.12
C PRO A 863 -27.06 13.42 -10.71
N LEU A 864 -26.60 14.67 -10.66
CA LEU A 864 -27.31 15.84 -11.19
C LEU A 864 -26.96 16.14 -12.65
N ASN A 865 -25.89 15.56 -13.18
CA ASN A 865 -25.44 15.74 -14.54
C ASN A 865 -24.71 14.49 -15.03
N ARG A 866 -25.41 13.61 -15.74
CA ARG A 866 -24.86 12.35 -16.25
C ARG A 866 -23.63 12.49 -17.16
N LYS A 867 -23.39 13.69 -17.71
CA LYS A 867 -22.25 13.97 -18.57
C LYS A 867 -20.97 14.21 -17.77
N GLN A 868 -21.10 14.58 -16.50
CA GLN A 868 -19.99 14.88 -15.63
C GLN A 868 -19.53 13.63 -14.90
N VAL A 869 -18.27 13.26 -15.09
CA VAL A 869 -17.65 12.05 -14.50
C VAL A 869 -16.39 12.45 -13.75
N PHE A 870 -16.21 11.84 -12.59
CA PHE A 870 -15.10 12.05 -11.66
C PHE A 870 -14.21 10.82 -11.60
N LEU A 871 -12.91 11.05 -11.52
CA LEU A 871 -11.91 10.01 -11.54
C LEU A 871 -10.82 10.26 -10.50
N GLY A 872 -10.67 9.29 -9.59
CA GLY A 872 -9.50 9.12 -8.74
C GLY A 872 -8.49 8.19 -9.41
N THR A 873 -7.23 8.58 -9.37
CA THR A 873 -6.11 7.80 -9.93
C THR A 873 -5.02 7.62 -8.88
N TYR A 874 -3.97 6.90 -9.24
CA TYR A 874 -2.74 6.85 -8.45
C TYR A 874 -1.92 8.16 -8.53
N PHE A 875 -2.38 9.14 -9.32
CA PHE A 875 -1.71 10.41 -9.57
C PHE A 875 -2.66 11.62 -9.36
N GLY A 876 -3.68 11.46 -8.52
CA GLY A 876 -4.61 12.51 -8.15
C GLY A 876 -6.00 12.42 -8.77
N PHE A 877 -6.74 13.53 -8.65
CA PHE A 877 -8.14 13.66 -9.06
C PHE A 877 -8.31 14.38 -10.40
N TYR A 878 -9.21 13.85 -11.23
CA TYR A 878 -9.61 14.40 -12.52
C TYR A 878 -11.12 14.40 -12.66
N TYR A 879 -11.64 15.28 -13.50
CA TYR A 879 -13.05 15.26 -13.92
C TYR A 879 -13.18 15.63 -15.40
N THR A 880 -14.31 15.27 -15.99
CA THR A 880 -14.76 15.78 -17.28
C THR A 880 -16.21 16.23 -17.17
N ASP A 881 -16.59 17.30 -17.87
CA ASP A 881 -17.97 17.80 -17.93
C ASP A 881 -18.77 17.23 -19.10
N ASP A 882 -18.12 16.55 -20.05
CA ASP A 882 -18.77 15.96 -21.22
C ASP A 882 -18.18 14.59 -21.61
N ILE A 883 -18.56 13.56 -20.85
CA ILE A 883 -18.19 12.18 -21.15
C ILE A 883 -18.78 11.67 -22.49
N ASP A 884 -19.83 12.31 -23.02
CA ASP A 884 -20.41 11.91 -24.31
C ASP A 884 -19.49 12.23 -25.49
N ALA A 885 -18.52 13.15 -25.33
CA ALA A 885 -17.56 13.47 -26.37
C ALA A 885 -16.84 12.20 -26.88
N ALA A 886 -16.52 12.17 -28.17
CA ALA A 886 -15.79 11.05 -28.76
C ALA A 886 -14.40 10.87 -28.12
N SER A 887 -13.77 11.98 -27.75
CA SER A 887 -12.57 12.04 -26.92
C SER A 887 -12.82 13.07 -25.81
N PRO A 888 -13.18 12.62 -24.60
CA PRO A 888 -13.45 13.53 -23.48
C PRO A 888 -12.22 14.35 -23.10
N VAL A 889 -12.45 15.61 -22.72
CA VAL A 889 -11.40 16.44 -22.13
C VAL A 889 -11.52 16.32 -20.61
N TRP A 890 -10.48 15.77 -20.01
CA TRP A 890 -10.29 15.67 -18.58
C TRP A 890 -9.48 16.86 -18.08
N VAL A 891 -9.84 17.33 -16.89
CA VAL A 891 -9.24 18.44 -16.16
C VAL A 891 -8.76 17.90 -14.81
N ARG A 892 -7.53 18.23 -14.43
CA ARG A 892 -6.97 17.87 -13.12
C ARG A 892 -7.39 18.89 -12.08
N TYR A 893 -7.83 18.43 -10.91
CA TYR A 893 -8.37 19.31 -9.86
C TYR A 893 -7.90 18.93 -8.45
N GLN A 894 -6.86 19.63 -7.97
CA GLN A 894 -6.17 19.35 -6.70
C GLN A 894 -6.27 20.49 -5.67
N TRP A 895 -7.16 21.46 -5.89
CA TRP A 895 -7.34 22.56 -4.93
C TRP A 895 -7.84 22.03 -3.58
N GLY A 896 -7.00 22.13 -2.55
CA GLY A 896 -7.28 21.62 -1.20
C GLY A 896 -7.10 20.09 -1.04
N LEU A 897 -6.61 19.40 -2.07
CA LEU A 897 -6.37 17.95 -2.07
C LEU A 897 -4.90 17.67 -2.45
N PRO A 898 -4.12 17.00 -1.59
CA PRO A 898 -2.74 16.63 -1.92
C PRO A 898 -2.67 15.72 -3.16
N ASN A 899 -1.51 15.71 -3.82
CA ASN A 899 -1.23 14.74 -4.89
C ASN A 899 -1.06 13.33 -4.30
N THR A 900 -2.15 12.62 -4.10
CA THR A 900 -2.21 11.31 -3.45
C THR A 900 -3.02 10.30 -4.26
N VAL A 901 -2.88 9.03 -3.92
CA VAL A 901 -3.67 7.94 -4.49
C VAL A 901 -5.11 8.05 -3.98
N ILE A 902 -6.07 8.08 -4.91
CA ILE A 902 -7.50 8.13 -4.61
C ILE A 902 -8.12 6.80 -5.03
N GLN A 903 -8.23 5.88 -4.07
CA GLN A 903 -8.71 4.52 -4.32
C GLN A 903 -10.23 4.47 -4.45
N TYR A 904 -10.96 5.33 -3.71
CA TYR A 904 -12.41 5.24 -3.66
C TYR A 904 -13.07 6.62 -3.67
N LEU A 905 -14.10 6.75 -4.52
CA LEU A 905 -14.96 7.92 -4.62
C LEU A 905 -16.39 7.50 -4.29
N THR A 906 -17.11 8.34 -3.54
CA THR A 906 -18.51 8.11 -3.24
C THR A 906 -19.29 9.41 -3.25
N VAL A 907 -20.56 9.34 -3.63
CA VAL A 907 -21.50 10.46 -3.65
C VAL A 907 -22.60 10.17 -2.64
N ASP A 908 -23.07 11.19 -1.92
CA ASP A 908 -24.14 11.03 -0.96
C ASP A 908 -25.48 10.74 -1.65
N ARG A 909 -26.42 10.19 -0.88
CA ARG A 909 -27.79 9.92 -1.36
C ARG A 909 -28.56 11.18 -1.77
N GLY A 910 -28.19 12.36 -1.26
CA GLY A 910 -29.01 13.57 -1.36
C GLY A 910 -30.14 13.63 -0.33
N ALA A 911 -31.06 14.60 -0.49
CA ALA A 911 -32.12 14.89 0.46
C ALA A 911 -33.25 13.84 0.46
N THR A 912 -34.01 13.71 1.56
CA THR A 912 -35.10 12.71 1.67
C THR A 912 -36.23 12.92 0.65
N GLY A 913 -36.45 14.15 0.17
CA GLY A 913 -37.39 14.42 -0.91
C GLY A 913 -36.89 14.04 -2.31
N THR A 914 -35.57 13.88 -2.47
CA THR A 914 -34.90 13.62 -3.76
C THR A 914 -33.70 12.66 -3.57
N PRO A 915 -33.93 11.41 -3.12
CA PRO A 915 -32.90 10.46 -2.63
C PRO A 915 -31.95 9.87 -3.70
N LEU A 916 -31.81 10.51 -4.85
CA LEU A 916 -30.88 10.14 -5.92
C LEU A 916 -30.12 11.37 -6.44
N GLN A 917 -30.34 12.53 -5.82
CA GLN A 917 -29.78 13.82 -6.21
C GLN A 917 -28.70 14.20 -5.20
N GLY A 918 -27.64 13.39 -5.18
CA GLY A 918 -26.45 13.63 -4.35
C GLY A 918 -25.90 15.03 -4.57
N THR A 919 -25.37 15.61 -3.49
CA THR A 919 -24.91 16.98 -3.39
C THR A 919 -23.42 17.09 -3.09
N THR A 920 -22.78 16.00 -2.69
CA THR A 920 -21.40 15.98 -2.20
C THR A 920 -20.66 14.76 -2.72
N LEU A 921 -19.48 15.00 -3.28
CA LEU A 921 -18.50 13.97 -3.63
C LEU A 921 -17.47 13.87 -2.50
N MET A 922 -17.15 12.66 -2.08
CA MET A 922 -16.10 12.38 -1.11
C MET A 922 -15.04 11.45 -1.70
N ALA A 923 -13.78 11.77 -1.42
CA ALA A 923 -12.61 10.98 -1.77
C ALA A 923 -11.99 10.38 -0.50
N PHE A 924 -11.93 9.05 -0.46
CA PHE A 924 -11.15 8.30 0.53
C PHE A 924 -9.75 8.08 -0.06
N THR A 925 -8.76 8.73 0.56
CA THR A 925 -7.38 8.71 0.05
C THR A 925 -6.56 7.65 0.76
N TYR A 926 -5.59 7.11 0.05
CA TYR A 926 -4.65 6.16 0.61
C TYR A 926 -3.45 6.92 1.20
N GLY A 927 -3.63 7.49 2.40
CA GLY A 927 -2.57 8.12 3.19
C GLY A 927 -2.76 9.61 3.50
N ARG A 928 -3.84 10.27 3.06
CA ARG A 928 -4.11 11.68 3.44
C ARG A 928 -5.47 11.89 4.12
N GLY A 929 -6.14 10.80 4.53
CA GLY A 929 -7.47 10.86 5.13
C GLY A 929 -8.58 11.06 4.09
N VAL A 930 -9.63 11.78 4.45
CA VAL A 930 -10.88 11.86 3.70
C VAL A 930 -11.20 13.31 3.34
N TYR A 931 -11.53 13.57 2.08
CA TYR A 931 -11.82 14.92 1.57
C TYR A 931 -13.18 14.97 0.89
N ALA A 932 -13.92 16.08 1.05
CA ALA A 932 -15.18 16.28 0.34
C ALA A 932 -15.26 17.62 -0.40
N ILE A 933 -16.04 17.61 -1.47
CA ILE A 933 -16.35 18.78 -2.29
C ILE A 933 -17.82 18.74 -2.69
N LYS A 934 -18.45 19.91 -2.76
CA LYS A 934 -19.86 20.06 -3.13
C LYS A 934 -20.00 19.92 -4.64
N LEU A 935 -21.02 19.19 -5.07
CA LEU A 935 -21.37 19.03 -6.48
C LEU A 935 -22.13 20.26 -7.01
N PRO A 936 -21.87 20.69 -8.25
CA PRO A 936 -22.62 21.76 -8.92
C PRO A 936 -24.08 21.36 -9.15
N THR A 937 -25.00 22.31 -8.99
CA THR A 937 -26.40 22.15 -9.36
C THR A 937 -26.65 22.63 -10.80
N GLY A 938 -27.42 21.89 -11.60
CA GLY A 938 -28.03 22.43 -12.82
C GLY A 938 -27.11 22.62 -14.04
N GLY A 939 -26.24 21.66 -14.35
CA GLY A 939 -25.46 21.66 -15.60
C GLY A 939 -24.29 22.65 -15.64
N ALA A 940 -23.98 23.30 -14.51
CA ALA A 940 -22.76 24.08 -14.35
C ALA A 940 -21.51 23.19 -14.45
N SER A 941 -20.41 23.76 -14.96
CA SER A 941 -19.10 23.11 -14.93
C SER A 941 -18.66 22.81 -13.50
N PHE A 942 -17.88 21.77 -13.32
CA PHE A 942 -17.17 21.53 -12.06
C PHE A 942 -15.79 22.21 -12.11
N PRO A 943 -15.25 22.75 -11.00
CA PRO A 943 -15.93 23.01 -9.74
C PRO A 943 -17.01 24.10 -9.91
N ALA A 944 -17.93 24.20 -8.94
CA ALA A 944 -19.06 25.13 -9.00
C ALA A 944 -18.61 26.58 -8.74
N HIS A 945 -18.15 27.27 -9.80
CA HIS A 945 -17.71 28.67 -9.75
C HIS A 945 -18.80 29.65 -9.33
#